data_AF-A0A928NHE4-F1
#
_entry.id   AF-A0A928NHE4-F1
#
_cell.length_a   1.000
_cell.length_b   1.000
_cell.length_c   1.000
_cell.angle_alpha   90.00
_cell.angle_beta   90.00
_cell.angle_gamma   90.00
#
_symmetry.space_group_name_H-M   'P 1'
#
loop_
_entity.id
_entity.type
_entity.pdbx_description
1 polymer ?
#
loop_
_entity_poly.entity_id
_entity_poly.type
_entity_poly.pdbx_seq_one_letter_code
_entity_poly.pdbx_strand_id
1 'polypeptide(L)'
;MGKQLVIAEKPSVGKELARVLGCKQGREGYMTGGQYIVTWSFGHLVTLADPDAYGEQYKRWSLDTLPMMPEKMKLVVIKNTAKQFKIVKELLRSDEVEEVVIATDAGREGELVARWIIEKAACKKPIKRLWISSQTDQAIRDGFAHLKPGKDYENLYQSAKSRAEADWLVGLNVTRALTCKHKAQLSAGRVQTPTLAMIVDREEEIKRFVPKEFETMSAKAEGVNFSWKDQQSGNGRVFELGKLEEIRQKISGKPLKITNIKKQAKQQPTPLLYDLTELQRDANKQYGYSAKKTLNLMQQLYETHKVLTYPRTDSRYLSQDIVPTLDQRLKAISGAFPMAKELLKGTLNTGKRVVDDGKVSDHHAIIPTEQYLDLSALSAEEKHIYILVVKRFLAALSTPFTYEQTTLEGDVSGEFFTARGKTILSKGWKAAYDGMDMEEEEDGEEEDKSQSLPKLSVGDLLKVTKLEIKKGKTPPPSRYTEGTLLTAMEFAGKTVTDQAMREAINTTGGLGTPATRADIIEKLFSVNYIELQGKEIFPTSKGIQLVSIVPPELRSAELTGKWEQQLTAISKGQVKSKEFIADMRQYSKDLVRDVIASDAVYRHDNQTKNRCPECGEYLLEVNGKHGKQYVCKNTECGYRQTISRQSNARCPQCHKKLEVRGAEGKKLYACKCGFRENFESFNKKLAENSSKLSKREVAGYLHKQNKKEQEPFNSALADALAKLKQ
;
A
#
# COMPACT_ATOMS: atom_id res chain seq x y z
N MET A 1 -28.67 -35.72 14.60
CA MET A 1 -27.31 -35.13 14.52
C MET A 1 -27.50 -33.64 14.38
N GLY A 2 -26.93 -32.87 15.28
CA GLY A 2 -26.90 -31.42 15.22
C GLY A 2 -26.05 -30.93 14.05
N LYS A 3 -26.21 -29.65 13.73
CA LYS A 3 -25.56 -28.99 12.60
C LYS A 3 -24.20 -28.44 12.99
N GLN A 4 -23.34 -28.27 11.99
CA GLN A 4 -22.09 -27.54 12.11
C GLN A 4 -22.30 -26.05 11.78
N LEU A 5 -21.89 -25.16 12.67
CA LEU A 5 -21.91 -23.71 12.44
C LEU A 5 -20.58 -23.27 11.81
N VAL A 6 -20.61 -22.89 10.55
CA VAL A 6 -19.47 -22.36 9.80
C VAL A 6 -19.42 -20.83 9.93
N ILE A 7 -18.31 -20.28 10.40
CA ILE A 7 -18.09 -18.83 10.55
C ILE A 7 -17.06 -18.37 9.52
N ALA A 8 -17.52 -17.64 8.50
CA ALA A 8 -16.66 -16.99 7.51
C ALA A 8 -16.26 -15.56 7.92
N GLU A 9 -15.22 -15.00 7.28
CA GLU A 9 -14.74 -13.64 7.58
C GLU A 9 -15.65 -12.53 7.02
N LYS A 10 -16.37 -12.83 5.94
CA LYS A 10 -17.17 -11.85 5.19
C LYS A 10 -18.35 -12.50 4.46
N PRO A 11 -19.39 -11.74 4.12
CA PRO A 11 -20.59 -12.29 3.47
C PRO A 11 -20.33 -12.97 2.13
N SER A 12 -19.40 -12.46 1.32
CA SER A 12 -19.09 -13.07 0.01
C SER A 12 -18.55 -14.49 0.16
N VAL A 13 -17.57 -14.68 1.05
CA VAL A 13 -17.01 -16.00 1.38
C VAL A 13 -18.08 -16.89 1.99
N GLY A 14 -18.84 -16.39 2.96
CA GLY A 14 -19.91 -17.18 3.59
C GLY A 14 -20.96 -17.67 2.59
N LYS A 15 -21.34 -16.84 1.62
CA LYS A 15 -22.26 -17.24 0.54
C LYS A 15 -21.68 -18.30 -0.39
N GLU A 16 -20.38 -18.20 -0.69
CA GLU A 16 -19.68 -19.18 -1.52
C GLU A 16 -19.60 -20.55 -0.84
N LEU A 17 -19.21 -20.56 0.44
CA LEU A 17 -19.22 -21.76 1.27
C LEU A 17 -20.63 -22.34 1.38
N ALA A 18 -21.64 -21.51 1.62
CA ALA A 18 -23.04 -21.94 1.68
C ALA A 18 -23.50 -22.60 0.37
N ARG A 19 -23.12 -22.06 -0.79
CA ARG A 19 -23.43 -22.63 -2.10
C ARG A 19 -22.85 -24.05 -2.25
N VAL A 20 -21.57 -24.23 -1.96
CA VAL A 20 -20.88 -25.52 -2.09
C VAL A 20 -21.40 -26.54 -1.07
N LEU A 21 -21.74 -26.10 0.15
CA LEU A 21 -22.28 -26.94 1.23
C LEU A 21 -23.80 -27.19 1.13
N GLY A 22 -24.47 -26.69 0.09
CA GLY A 22 -25.90 -26.91 -0.13
C GLY A 22 -26.82 -26.17 0.85
N CYS A 23 -26.36 -25.08 1.47
CA CYS A 23 -27.17 -24.21 2.33
C CYS A 23 -28.03 -23.27 1.49
N LYS A 24 -29.26 -23.68 1.17
CA LYS A 24 -30.16 -22.93 0.27
C LYS A 24 -31.09 -21.95 0.98
N GLN A 25 -31.29 -22.10 2.29
CA GLN A 25 -32.25 -21.27 3.04
C GLN A 25 -31.55 -20.02 3.60
N GLY A 26 -31.77 -18.87 2.95
CA GLY A 26 -31.25 -17.58 3.40
C GLY A 26 -32.03 -17.03 4.59
N ARG A 27 -31.31 -16.52 5.59
CA ARG A 27 -31.84 -15.78 6.75
C ARG A 27 -31.04 -14.48 6.89
N GLU A 28 -31.48 -13.60 7.77
CA GLU A 28 -30.70 -12.41 8.07
C GLU A 28 -29.37 -12.80 8.74
N GLY A 29 -28.25 -12.52 8.05
CA GLY A 29 -26.90 -12.74 8.58
C GLY A 29 -26.35 -14.18 8.50
N TYR A 30 -27.10 -15.14 7.93
CA TYR A 30 -26.64 -16.52 7.75
C TYR A 30 -27.48 -17.29 6.71
N MET A 31 -26.99 -18.46 6.30
CA MET A 31 -27.70 -19.40 5.44
C MET A 31 -27.70 -20.78 6.10
N THR A 32 -28.78 -21.55 5.95
CA THR A 32 -28.88 -22.90 6.53
C THR A 32 -29.18 -23.96 5.49
N GLY A 33 -28.65 -25.16 5.71
CA GLY A 33 -28.91 -26.37 4.96
C GLY A 33 -29.19 -27.54 5.91
N GLY A 34 -29.03 -28.76 5.38
CA GLY A 34 -29.20 -29.98 6.16
C GLY A 34 -28.19 -30.08 7.30
N GLN A 35 -26.90 -30.21 6.94
CA GLN A 35 -25.80 -30.44 7.91
C GLN A 35 -25.14 -29.16 8.42
N TYR A 36 -25.26 -28.04 7.68
CA TYR A 36 -24.50 -26.83 7.94
C TYR A 36 -25.40 -25.62 8.19
N ILE A 37 -24.92 -24.71 9.05
CA ILE A 37 -25.36 -23.33 9.14
C ILE A 37 -24.14 -22.47 8.80
N VAL A 38 -24.19 -21.68 7.76
CA VAL A 38 -23.09 -20.81 7.35
C VAL A 38 -23.42 -19.36 7.69
N THR A 39 -22.65 -18.78 8.59
CA THR A 39 -22.70 -17.35 8.91
C THR A 39 -21.37 -16.69 8.56
N TRP A 40 -21.29 -15.39 8.76
CA TRP A 40 -20.11 -14.60 8.46
C TRP A 40 -19.97 -13.45 9.44
N SER A 41 -18.76 -12.93 9.49
CA SER A 41 -18.43 -11.67 10.13
C SER A 41 -18.29 -10.55 9.09
N PHE A 42 -17.70 -9.43 9.47
CA PHE A 42 -17.37 -8.32 8.59
C PHE A 42 -15.92 -7.89 8.87
N GLY A 43 -15.01 -8.87 8.86
CA GLY A 43 -13.80 -8.81 9.66
C GLY A 43 -14.15 -8.84 11.16
N HIS A 44 -13.46 -8.04 11.97
CA HIS A 44 -13.73 -7.99 13.40
C HIS A 44 -15.17 -7.52 13.74
N LEU A 45 -15.91 -8.36 14.47
CA LEU A 45 -17.15 -7.95 15.18
C LEU A 45 -16.87 -7.53 16.63
N VAL A 46 -15.72 -7.97 17.15
CA VAL A 46 -15.27 -7.81 18.52
C VAL A 46 -13.87 -7.21 18.49
N THR A 47 -13.56 -6.32 19.43
CA THR A 47 -12.26 -5.67 19.59
C THR A 47 -11.89 -5.57 21.06
N LEU A 48 -10.63 -5.22 21.35
CA LEU A 48 -10.21 -4.79 22.69
C LEU A 48 -10.97 -3.52 23.09
N ALA A 49 -11.34 -3.45 24.37
CA ALA A 49 -12.03 -2.29 24.93
C ALA A 49 -11.11 -1.07 24.96
N ASP A 50 -11.70 0.11 24.79
CA ASP A 50 -11.02 1.38 25.03
C ASP A 50 -10.72 1.55 26.54
N PRO A 51 -9.74 2.42 26.91
CA PRO A 51 -9.34 2.59 28.31
C PRO A 51 -10.46 2.94 29.28
N ASP A 52 -11.48 3.68 28.83
CA ASP A 52 -12.64 4.07 29.64
C ASP A 52 -13.44 2.88 30.19
N ALA A 53 -13.41 1.73 29.50
CA ALA A 53 -14.05 0.50 29.95
C ALA A 53 -13.33 -0.18 31.13
N TYR A 54 -12.13 0.28 31.51
CA TYR A 54 -11.35 -0.26 32.62
C TYR A 54 -11.43 0.57 33.89
N GLY A 55 -12.00 1.77 33.85
CA GLY A 55 -12.25 2.61 35.01
C GLY A 55 -12.41 4.10 34.67
N GLU A 56 -13.14 4.83 35.52
CA GLU A 56 -13.38 6.28 35.37
C GLU A 56 -12.08 7.08 35.28
N GLN A 57 -11.03 6.65 35.97
CA GLN A 57 -9.71 7.30 35.96
C GLN A 57 -9.09 7.37 34.56
N TYR A 58 -9.46 6.48 33.63
CA TYR A 58 -8.90 6.46 32.28
C TYR A 58 -9.72 7.23 31.24
N LYS A 59 -10.86 7.84 31.63
CA LYS A 59 -11.65 8.70 30.75
C LYS A 59 -10.92 10.00 30.44
N ARG A 60 -10.35 10.64 31.48
CA ARG A 60 -9.50 11.81 31.33
C ARG A 60 -8.06 11.39 31.12
N TRP A 61 -7.36 12.04 30.21
CA TRP A 61 -5.95 11.77 29.97
C TRP A 61 -5.11 12.54 31.00
N SER A 62 -4.43 11.83 31.90
CA SER A 62 -3.50 12.41 32.89
C SER A 62 -2.24 11.56 33.00
N LEU A 63 -1.09 12.18 33.22
CA LEU A 63 0.17 11.47 33.49
C LEU A 63 0.07 10.61 34.75
N ASP A 64 -0.68 11.05 35.76
CA ASP A 64 -0.84 10.34 37.05
C ASP A 64 -1.53 8.98 36.91
N THR A 65 -2.23 8.77 35.80
CA THR A 65 -2.97 7.53 35.51
C THR A 65 -2.20 6.59 34.58
N LEU A 66 -0.98 6.98 34.17
CA LEU A 66 -0.16 6.19 33.27
C LEU A 66 0.96 5.46 34.02
N PRO A 67 1.34 4.25 33.56
CA PRO A 67 0.73 3.51 32.45
C PRO A 67 -0.58 2.80 32.85
N MET A 68 -1.51 2.71 31.90
CA MET A 68 -2.72 1.92 31.98
C MET A 68 -2.36 0.43 31.90
N MET A 69 -2.58 -0.29 33.01
CA MET A 69 -2.18 -1.70 33.18
C MET A 69 -3.35 -2.57 33.66
N PRO A 70 -4.41 -2.74 32.85
CA PRO A 70 -5.53 -3.61 33.25
C PRO A 70 -5.04 -5.04 33.48
N GLU A 71 -5.52 -5.71 34.53
CA GLU A 71 -5.13 -7.11 34.82
C GLU A 71 -5.56 -8.05 33.68
N LYS A 72 -6.78 -7.86 33.16
CA LYS A 72 -7.35 -8.62 32.06
C LYS A 72 -7.82 -7.69 30.96
N MET A 73 -7.42 -7.99 29.73
CA MET A 73 -7.85 -7.27 28.54
C MET A 73 -9.32 -7.62 28.24
N LYS A 74 -10.19 -6.61 28.17
CA LYS A 74 -11.63 -6.79 27.94
C LYS A 74 -11.94 -6.77 26.45
N LEU A 75 -12.79 -7.69 26.01
CA LEU A 75 -13.36 -7.68 24.67
C LEU A 75 -14.71 -6.95 24.66
N VAL A 76 -14.93 -6.10 23.66
CA VAL A 76 -16.19 -5.36 23.42
C VAL A 76 -16.69 -5.58 22.00
N VAL A 77 -18.00 -5.50 21.82
CA VAL A 77 -18.63 -5.60 20.49
C VAL A 77 -18.50 -4.25 19.80
N ILE A 78 -18.07 -4.25 18.54
CA ILE A 78 -17.98 -3.03 17.75
C ILE A 78 -19.41 -2.53 17.46
N LYS A 79 -19.70 -1.26 17.80
CA LYS A 79 -21.06 -0.70 17.72
C LYS A 79 -21.71 -0.89 16.35
N ASN A 80 -20.96 -0.64 15.28
CA ASN A 80 -21.47 -0.73 13.91
C ASN A 80 -21.78 -2.17 13.46
N THR A 81 -21.20 -3.18 14.10
CA THR A 81 -21.40 -4.59 13.74
C THR A 81 -22.21 -5.37 14.79
N ALA A 82 -22.74 -4.68 15.79
CA ALA A 82 -23.45 -5.29 16.93
C ALA A 82 -24.64 -6.16 16.52
N LYS A 83 -25.35 -5.77 15.45
CA LYS A 83 -26.46 -6.57 14.90
C LYS A 83 -26.00 -7.96 14.43
N GLN A 84 -24.93 -8.01 13.65
CA GLN A 84 -24.39 -9.28 13.16
C GLN A 84 -23.78 -10.11 14.31
N PHE A 85 -23.10 -9.47 15.27
CA PHE A 85 -22.62 -10.17 16.45
C PHE A 85 -23.76 -10.84 17.23
N LYS A 86 -24.91 -10.16 17.38
CA LYS A 86 -26.09 -10.74 18.03
C LYS A 86 -26.56 -12.02 17.33
N ILE A 87 -26.66 -11.98 16.00
CA ILE A 87 -27.04 -13.15 15.18
C ILE A 87 -26.03 -14.29 15.38
N VAL A 88 -24.74 -14.04 15.23
CA VAL A 88 -23.70 -15.09 15.39
C VAL A 88 -23.71 -15.64 16.81
N LYS A 89 -23.92 -14.81 17.83
CA LYS A 89 -24.02 -15.23 19.24
C LYS A 89 -25.23 -16.13 19.48
N GLU A 90 -26.38 -15.83 18.90
CA GLU A 90 -27.58 -16.67 18.98
C GLU A 90 -27.33 -18.04 18.33
N LEU A 91 -26.73 -18.07 17.13
CA LEU A 91 -26.36 -19.32 16.46
C LEU A 91 -25.35 -20.14 17.25
N LEU A 92 -24.30 -19.51 17.79
CA LEU A 92 -23.29 -20.17 18.62
C LEU A 92 -23.91 -20.85 19.86
N ARG A 93 -24.98 -20.26 20.41
CA ARG A 93 -25.68 -20.75 21.61
C ARG A 93 -26.85 -21.68 21.30
N SER A 94 -27.27 -21.80 20.04
CA SER A 94 -28.40 -22.66 19.63
C SER A 94 -28.14 -24.13 19.92
N ASP A 95 -29.12 -24.84 20.47
CA ASP A 95 -29.02 -26.29 20.72
C ASP A 95 -28.96 -27.11 19.43
N GLU A 96 -29.36 -26.53 18.29
CA GLU A 96 -29.22 -27.17 16.97
C GLU A 96 -27.76 -27.31 16.52
N VAL A 97 -26.84 -26.55 17.10
CA VAL A 97 -25.42 -26.53 16.72
C VAL A 97 -24.60 -27.40 17.67
N GLU A 98 -23.96 -28.43 17.15
CA GLU A 98 -23.08 -29.31 17.95
C GLU A 98 -21.60 -28.90 17.89
N GLU A 99 -21.16 -28.34 16.76
CA GLU A 99 -19.76 -28.02 16.49
C GLU A 99 -19.63 -26.70 15.71
N VAL A 100 -18.53 -25.98 15.92
CA VAL A 100 -18.20 -24.72 15.23
C VAL A 100 -17.03 -24.95 14.28
N VAL A 101 -17.18 -24.55 13.02
CA VAL A 101 -16.12 -24.56 12.01
C VAL A 101 -15.66 -23.12 11.77
N ILE A 102 -14.41 -22.83 12.12
CA ILE A 102 -13.75 -21.57 11.75
C ILE A 102 -13.37 -21.67 10.26
N ALA A 103 -13.93 -20.78 9.45
CA ALA A 103 -13.70 -20.68 8.00
C ALA A 103 -13.32 -19.24 7.59
N THR A 104 -12.62 -18.54 8.48
CA THR A 104 -11.95 -17.25 8.19
C THR A 104 -10.64 -17.46 7.42
N ASP A 105 -9.99 -16.39 6.97
CA ASP A 105 -8.74 -16.49 6.19
C ASP A 105 -7.67 -17.33 6.91
N ALA A 106 -6.87 -18.08 6.15
CA ALA A 106 -5.91 -19.09 6.65
C ALA A 106 -4.63 -18.48 7.25
N GLY A 107 -4.78 -17.56 8.21
CA GLY A 107 -3.68 -16.85 8.84
C GLY A 107 -3.96 -16.36 10.25
N ARG A 108 -3.00 -15.62 10.81
CA ARG A 108 -3.00 -15.14 12.20
C ARG A 108 -4.24 -14.30 12.52
N GLU A 109 -4.56 -13.32 11.67
CA GLU A 109 -5.72 -12.44 11.87
C GLU A 109 -7.05 -13.18 11.70
N GLY A 110 -7.13 -14.14 10.77
CA GLY A 110 -8.31 -14.96 10.58
C GLY A 110 -8.67 -15.78 11.83
N GLU A 111 -7.67 -16.35 12.54
CA GLU A 111 -7.89 -17.01 13.84
C GLU A 111 -8.46 -16.04 14.88
N LEU A 112 -7.90 -14.82 14.96
CA LEU A 112 -8.30 -13.81 15.94
C LEU A 112 -9.76 -13.38 15.75
N VAL A 113 -10.15 -13.10 14.50
CA VAL A 113 -11.51 -12.67 14.13
C VAL A 113 -12.55 -13.65 14.65
N ALA A 114 -12.41 -14.94 14.33
CA ALA A 114 -13.39 -15.95 14.72
C ALA A 114 -13.36 -16.22 16.23
N ARG A 115 -12.17 -16.35 16.83
CA ARG A 115 -12.04 -16.74 18.24
C ARG A 115 -12.46 -15.65 19.21
N TRP A 116 -12.27 -14.37 18.90
CA TRP A 116 -12.83 -13.30 19.71
C TRP A 116 -14.37 -13.27 19.69
N ILE A 117 -15.00 -13.63 18.57
CA ILE A 117 -16.46 -13.77 18.50
C ILE A 117 -16.91 -14.92 19.41
N ILE A 118 -16.26 -16.08 19.31
CA ILE A 118 -16.55 -17.29 20.11
C ILE A 118 -16.34 -16.99 21.61
N GLU A 119 -15.23 -16.37 21.98
CA GLU A 119 -14.89 -15.97 23.36
C GLU A 119 -15.93 -14.98 23.90
N LYS A 120 -16.27 -13.94 23.14
CA LYS A 120 -17.27 -12.93 23.56
C LYS A 120 -18.69 -13.50 23.63
N ALA A 121 -19.00 -14.53 22.84
CA ALA A 121 -20.26 -15.28 22.92
C ALA A 121 -20.29 -16.28 24.10
N ALA A 122 -19.14 -16.56 24.72
CA ALA A 122 -18.95 -17.58 25.74
C ALA A 122 -19.35 -18.99 25.27
N CYS A 123 -19.09 -19.31 24.00
CA CYS A 123 -19.36 -20.63 23.44
C CYS A 123 -18.25 -21.62 23.81
N LYS A 124 -18.64 -22.84 24.24
CA LYS A 124 -17.73 -23.92 24.66
C LYS A 124 -17.78 -25.15 23.75
N LYS A 125 -18.50 -25.06 22.63
CA LYS A 125 -18.67 -26.17 21.69
C LYS A 125 -17.33 -26.53 21.03
N PRO A 126 -17.13 -27.79 20.61
CA PRO A 126 -15.95 -28.20 19.86
C PRO A 126 -15.71 -27.31 18.64
N ILE A 127 -14.43 -27.05 18.35
CA ILE A 127 -14.00 -26.18 17.25
C ILE A 127 -13.22 -27.02 16.23
N LYS A 128 -13.59 -26.87 14.96
CA LYS A 128 -12.82 -27.30 13.78
C LYS A 128 -12.33 -26.08 13.00
N ARG A 129 -11.32 -26.31 12.16
CA ARG A 129 -10.70 -25.30 11.32
C ARG A 129 -10.63 -25.75 9.87
N LEU A 130 -11.25 -24.98 8.98
CA LEU A 130 -11.07 -25.08 7.53
C LEU A 130 -9.82 -24.30 7.14
N TRP A 131 -8.81 -24.92 6.54
CA TRP A 131 -7.55 -24.25 6.20
C TRP A 131 -7.29 -24.29 4.69
N ILE A 132 -7.84 -23.30 3.97
CA ILE A 132 -7.75 -23.20 2.51
C ILE A 132 -7.36 -21.77 2.11
N SER A 133 -6.51 -21.63 1.09
CA SER A 133 -6.13 -20.35 0.46
C SER A 133 -6.85 -20.08 -0.86
N SER A 134 -7.56 -21.09 -1.38
CA SER A 134 -8.37 -21.04 -2.60
C SER A 134 -9.85 -21.28 -2.28
N GLN A 135 -10.72 -20.60 -3.02
CA GLN A 135 -12.18 -20.67 -2.88
C GLN A 135 -12.83 -21.38 -4.07
N THR A 136 -12.09 -22.21 -4.81
CA THR A 136 -12.67 -23.08 -5.84
C THR A 136 -13.58 -24.14 -5.21
N ASP A 137 -14.61 -24.61 -5.94
CA ASP A 137 -15.52 -25.67 -5.46
C ASP A 137 -14.74 -26.89 -4.96
N GLN A 138 -13.67 -27.26 -5.67
CA GLN A 138 -12.82 -28.37 -5.32
C GLN A 138 -12.07 -28.12 -4.01
N ALA A 139 -11.39 -26.97 -3.87
CA ALA A 139 -10.68 -26.62 -2.65
C ALA A 139 -11.60 -26.55 -1.43
N ILE A 140 -12.83 -26.02 -1.59
CA ILE A 140 -13.82 -25.98 -0.51
C ILE A 140 -14.27 -27.40 -0.13
N ARG A 141 -14.60 -28.26 -1.10
CA ARG A 141 -15.02 -29.65 -0.83
C ARG A 141 -13.91 -30.44 -0.14
N ASP A 142 -12.69 -30.38 -0.66
CA ASP A 142 -11.55 -31.08 -0.09
C ASP A 142 -11.19 -30.56 1.31
N GLY A 143 -11.28 -29.24 1.51
CA GLY A 143 -11.05 -28.61 2.81
C GLY A 143 -12.06 -29.06 3.87
N PHE A 144 -13.34 -29.19 3.51
CA PHE A 144 -14.38 -29.69 4.43
C PHE A 144 -14.26 -31.19 4.69
N ALA A 145 -13.77 -31.98 3.73
CA ALA A 145 -13.46 -33.39 3.96
C ALA A 145 -12.30 -33.60 4.94
N HIS A 146 -11.40 -32.61 5.08
CA HIS A 146 -10.17 -32.71 5.88
C HIS A 146 -10.07 -31.62 6.97
N LEU A 147 -11.19 -31.24 7.59
CA LEU A 147 -11.23 -30.26 8.67
C LEU A 147 -10.27 -30.63 9.81
N LYS A 148 -9.47 -29.65 10.24
CA LYS A 148 -8.50 -29.82 11.30
C LYS A 148 -9.12 -29.52 12.68
N PRO A 149 -8.68 -30.16 13.76
CA PRO A 149 -8.99 -29.72 15.12
C PRO A 149 -8.60 -28.26 15.36
N GLY A 150 -9.49 -27.46 15.96
CA GLY A 150 -9.17 -26.06 16.28
C GLY A 150 -7.97 -25.90 17.22
N LYS A 151 -7.70 -26.90 18.07
CA LYS A 151 -6.56 -26.95 18.99
C LYS A 151 -5.21 -26.84 18.27
N ASP A 152 -5.11 -27.34 17.04
CA ASP A 152 -3.87 -27.30 16.25
C ASP A 152 -3.44 -25.87 15.92
N TYR A 153 -4.38 -24.92 15.97
CA TYR A 153 -4.18 -23.49 15.69
C TYR A 153 -4.19 -22.63 16.95
N GLU A 154 -4.18 -23.23 18.14
CA GLU A 154 -4.22 -22.47 19.40
C GLU A 154 -3.02 -21.53 19.52
N ASN A 155 -1.82 -22.00 19.20
CA ASN A 155 -0.60 -21.17 19.23
C ASN A 155 -0.66 -20.01 18.24
N LEU A 156 -1.25 -20.23 17.05
CA LEU A 156 -1.46 -19.17 16.06
C LEU A 156 -2.42 -18.10 16.58
N TYR A 157 -3.53 -18.51 17.21
CA TYR A 157 -4.44 -17.61 17.90
C TYR A 157 -3.75 -16.82 19.02
N GLN A 158 -2.97 -17.50 19.86
CA GLN A 158 -2.25 -16.84 20.96
C GLN A 158 -1.25 -15.80 20.44
N SER A 159 -0.58 -16.08 19.31
CA SER A 159 0.27 -15.10 18.63
C SER A 159 -0.53 -13.87 18.17
N ALA A 160 -1.68 -14.08 17.52
CA ALA A 160 -2.56 -13.00 17.07
C ALA A 160 -3.06 -12.12 18.22
N LYS A 161 -3.57 -12.75 19.28
CA LYS A 161 -4.05 -12.07 20.49
C LYS A 161 -2.93 -11.30 21.16
N SER A 162 -1.75 -11.90 21.28
CA SER A 162 -0.59 -11.26 21.91
C SER A 162 -0.17 -9.99 21.17
N ARG A 163 -0.18 -10.02 19.83
CA ARG A 163 0.10 -8.84 19.00
C ARG A 163 -0.90 -7.71 19.27
N ALA A 164 -2.20 -8.01 19.25
CA ALA A 164 -3.24 -7.01 19.48
C ALA A 164 -3.15 -6.39 20.89
N GLU A 165 -2.90 -7.20 21.92
CA GLU A 165 -2.72 -6.73 23.29
C GLU A 165 -1.44 -5.90 23.46
N ALA A 166 -0.33 -6.30 22.84
CA ALA A 166 0.92 -5.55 22.87
C ALA A 166 0.80 -4.19 22.17
N ASP A 167 0.18 -4.15 20.99
CA ASP A 167 -0.06 -2.90 20.25
C ASP A 167 -0.98 -1.95 21.06
N TRP A 168 -1.96 -2.47 21.80
CA TRP A 168 -2.80 -1.69 22.73
C TRP A 168 -1.97 -1.15 23.90
N LEU A 169 -1.20 -2.02 24.58
CA LEU A 169 -0.41 -1.68 25.76
C LEU A 169 0.68 -0.66 25.46
N VAL A 170 1.39 -0.80 24.35
CA VAL A 170 2.49 0.09 24.00
C VAL A 170 1.96 1.36 23.33
N GLY A 171 1.15 1.19 22.29
CA GLY A 171 0.68 2.31 21.47
C GLY A 171 -0.14 3.33 22.26
N LEU A 172 -1.12 2.88 23.06
CA LEU A 172 -1.98 3.80 23.81
C LEU A 172 -1.25 4.48 24.96
N ASN A 173 -0.42 3.75 25.71
CA ASN A 173 0.31 4.33 26.84
C ASN A 173 1.30 5.40 26.39
N VAL A 174 2.12 5.12 25.37
CA VAL A 174 3.10 6.08 24.86
C VAL A 174 2.42 7.28 24.22
N THR A 175 1.35 7.06 23.44
CA THR A 175 0.57 8.14 22.84
C THR A 175 -0.04 9.06 23.90
N ARG A 176 -0.63 8.50 24.97
CA ARG A 176 -1.18 9.31 26.07
C ARG A 176 -0.07 10.03 26.83
N ALA A 177 1.05 9.39 27.11
CA ALA A 177 2.18 10.00 27.82
C ALA A 177 2.74 11.20 27.04
N LEU A 178 3.04 11.03 25.75
CA LEU A 178 3.51 12.11 24.87
C LEU A 178 2.48 13.24 24.79
N THR A 179 1.21 12.90 24.60
CA THR A 179 0.14 13.89 24.44
C THR A 179 -0.07 14.71 25.71
N CYS A 180 -0.13 14.07 26.88
CA CYS A 180 -0.29 14.74 28.16
C CYS A 180 0.92 15.61 28.51
N LYS A 181 2.13 15.06 28.35
CA LYS A 181 3.37 15.76 28.69
C LYS A 181 3.56 17.03 27.86
N HIS A 182 3.34 16.93 26.55
CA HIS A 182 3.60 18.03 25.62
C HIS A 182 2.36 18.88 25.31
N LYS A 183 1.19 18.53 25.87
CA LYS A 183 -0.10 19.20 25.63
C LYS A 183 -0.42 19.36 24.14
N ALA A 184 -0.12 18.32 23.36
CA ALA A 184 -0.27 18.29 21.91
C ALA A 184 -0.70 16.90 21.44
N GLN A 185 -1.56 16.79 20.42
CA GLN A 185 -2.00 15.48 19.92
C GLN A 185 -0.85 14.71 19.25
N LEU A 186 -0.16 13.84 19.99
CA LEU A 186 1.03 13.13 19.54
C LEU A 186 0.81 11.61 19.63
N SER A 187 0.49 10.97 18.50
CA SER A 187 0.41 9.51 18.39
C SER A 187 1.76 8.88 18.06
N ALA A 188 2.05 7.75 18.70
CA ALA A 188 3.22 6.93 18.45
C ALA A 188 2.86 5.43 18.49
N GLY A 189 3.65 4.60 17.80
CA GLY A 189 3.48 3.15 17.81
C GLY A 189 4.44 2.48 16.83
N ARG A 190 4.67 1.16 17.01
CA ARG A 190 5.77 0.42 16.37
C ARG A 190 5.78 0.42 14.84
N VAL A 191 4.69 0.79 14.17
CA VAL A 191 4.62 0.84 12.68
C VAL A 191 4.59 2.29 12.18
N GLN A 192 3.70 3.13 12.74
CA GLN A 192 3.58 4.53 12.33
C GLN A 192 4.85 5.34 12.63
N THR A 193 5.48 5.10 13.78
CA THR A 193 6.65 5.87 14.23
C THR A 193 7.90 5.58 13.40
N PRO A 194 8.31 4.32 13.12
CA PRO A 194 9.44 4.10 12.23
C PRO A 194 9.13 4.52 10.79
N THR A 195 7.89 4.40 10.33
CA THR A 195 7.51 4.91 8.99
C THR A 195 7.70 6.43 8.91
N LEU A 196 7.33 7.17 9.96
CA LEU A 196 7.61 8.60 10.04
C LEU A 196 9.11 8.90 10.14
N ALA A 197 9.86 8.11 10.93
CA ALA A 197 11.31 8.25 11.05
C ALA A 197 12.00 8.12 9.69
N MET A 198 11.63 7.15 8.86
CA MET A 198 12.16 7.00 7.50
C MET A 198 11.97 8.27 6.65
N ILE A 199 10.82 8.93 6.76
CA ILE A 199 10.53 10.18 6.03
C ILE A 199 11.38 11.33 6.56
N VAL A 200 11.54 11.44 7.88
CA VAL A 200 12.37 12.46 8.52
C VAL A 200 13.86 12.26 8.19
N ASP A 201 14.33 11.02 8.24
CA ASP A 201 15.72 10.67 7.92
C ASP A 201 16.04 10.98 6.45
N ARG A 202 15.12 10.68 5.53
CA ARG A 202 15.25 11.09 4.11
C ARG A 202 15.32 12.61 3.97
N GLU A 203 14.52 13.36 4.72
CA GLU A 203 14.55 14.82 4.67
C GLU A 203 15.89 15.37 5.20
N GLU A 204 16.43 14.78 6.27
CA GLU A 204 17.76 15.14 6.80
C GLU A 204 18.89 14.76 5.82
N GLU A 205 18.79 13.62 5.15
CA GLU A 205 19.70 13.19 4.08
C GLU A 205 19.73 14.24 2.95
N ILE A 206 18.56 14.70 2.51
CA ILE A 206 18.43 15.74 1.47
C ILE A 206 19.02 17.07 1.93
N LYS A 207 18.76 17.52 3.16
CA LYS A 207 19.27 18.79 3.68
C LYS A 207 20.79 18.80 3.85
N ARG A 208 21.37 17.67 4.23
CA ARG A 208 22.82 17.52 4.43
C ARG A 208 23.58 17.18 3.15
N PHE A 209 22.87 16.85 2.07
CA PHE A 209 23.48 16.47 0.81
C PHE A 209 24.24 17.64 0.19
N VAL A 210 25.53 17.43 -0.07
CA VAL A 210 26.38 18.37 -0.80
C VAL A 210 26.61 17.81 -2.22
N PRO A 211 26.09 18.46 -3.27
CA PRO A 211 26.30 18.00 -4.64
C PRO A 211 27.79 17.99 -5.01
N LYS A 212 28.24 16.88 -5.61
CA LYS A 212 29.57 16.76 -6.20
C LYS A 212 29.48 17.06 -7.69
N GLU A 213 30.36 17.93 -8.18
CA GLU A 213 30.50 18.20 -9.61
C GLU A 213 31.20 17.03 -10.29
N PHE A 214 30.76 16.68 -11.49
CA PHE A 214 31.41 15.70 -12.33
C PHE A 214 31.31 16.11 -13.80
N GLU A 215 32.20 15.60 -14.62
CA GLU A 215 32.18 15.75 -16.06
C GLU A 215 31.94 14.39 -16.72
N THR A 216 31.23 14.37 -17.84
CA THR A 216 31.13 13.22 -18.73
C THR A 216 31.51 13.66 -20.13
N MET A 217 32.07 12.76 -20.93
CA MET A 217 32.43 13.04 -22.32
C MET A 217 31.73 12.06 -23.25
N SER A 218 31.20 12.60 -24.35
CA SER A 218 30.61 11.82 -25.44
C SER A 218 31.22 12.19 -26.78
N ALA A 219 31.33 11.20 -27.67
CA ALA A 219 31.81 11.35 -29.04
C ALA A 219 30.69 10.95 -30.01
N LYS A 220 30.40 11.80 -30.99
CA LYS A 220 29.46 11.47 -32.08
C LYS A 220 30.23 11.08 -33.33
N ALA A 221 30.05 9.85 -33.80
CA ALA A 221 30.71 9.31 -35.00
C ALA A 221 29.73 8.47 -35.82
N GLU A 222 29.61 8.74 -37.13
CA GLU A 222 28.67 8.05 -38.05
C GLU A 222 27.24 7.89 -37.52
N GLY A 223 26.72 8.95 -36.87
CA GLY A 223 25.37 8.96 -36.29
C GLY A 223 25.23 8.24 -34.94
N VAL A 224 26.28 7.58 -34.45
CA VAL A 224 26.34 6.91 -33.14
C VAL A 224 26.90 7.86 -32.08
N ASN A 225 26.26 7.89 -30.92
CA ASN A 225 26.78 8.56 -29.72
C ASN A 225 27.50 7.54 -28.85
N PHE A 226 28.81 7.69 -28.72
CA PHE A 226 29.65 6.92 -27.81
C PHE A 226 29.90 7.71 -26.52
N SER A 227 29.91 7.01 -25.40
CA SER A 227 30.23 7.56 -24.08
C SER A 227 31.66 7.15 -23.71
N TRP A 228 32.49 8.10 -23.30
CA TRP A 228 33.83 7.80 -22.78
C TRP A 228 33.71 7.04 -21.45
N LYS A 229 34.59 6.07 -21.22
CA LYS A 229 34.67 5.34 -19.96
C LYS A 229 36.13 5.24 -19.53
N ASP A 230 36.38 5.52 -18.25
CA ASP A 230 37.70 5.37 -17.65
C ASP A 230 38.11 3.88 -17.66
N GLN A 231 39.30 3.57 -18.17
CA GLN A 231 39.73 2.17 -18.36
C GLN A 231 39.94 1.41 -17.04
N GLN A 232 40.23 2.10 -15.93
CA GLN A 232 40.45 1.46 -14.64
C GLN A 232 39.14 1.21 -13.89
N SER A 233 38.26 2.22 -13.86
CA SER A 233 37.02 2.18 -13.08
C SER A 233 35.78 1.75 -13.88
N GLY A 234 35.83 1.82 -15.21
CA GLY A 234 34.68 1.60 -16.10
C GLY A 234 33.58 2.66 -15.99
N ASN A 235 33.82 3.74 -15.25
CA ASN A 235 32.86 4.82 -15.01
C ASN A 235 32.98 5.91 -16.10
N GLY A 236 31.85 6.51 -16.49
CA GLY A 236 31.85 7.67 -17.41
C GLY A 236 31.87 9.01 -16.71
N ARG A 237 31.59 9.05 -15.41
CA ARG A 237 31.66 10.25 -14.56
C ARG A 237 33.07 10.47 -14.03
N VAL A 238 33.61 11.65 -14.28
CA VAL A 238 34.92 12.09 -13.81
C VAL A 238 34.75 13.23 -12.82
N PHE A 239 35.20 13.05 -11.57
CA PHE A 239 35.09 14.05 -10.51
C PHE A 239 36.27 15.03 -10.46
N GLU A 240 37.36 14.72 -11.18
CA GLU A 240 38.52 15.60 -11.36
C GLU A 240 38.27 16.53 -12.54
N LEU A 241 37.83 17.76 -12.26
CA LEU A 241 37.47 18.73 -13.29
C LEU A 241 38.68 19.12 -14.14
N GLY A 242 38.49 19.16 -15.47
CA GLY A 242 39.55 19.51 -16.42
C GLY A 242 40.27 18.30 -17.02
N LYS A 243 40.24 17.13 -16.36
CA LYS A 243 40.81 15.89 -16.91
C LYS A 243 40.21 15.53 -18.28
N LEU A 244 38.89 15.66 -18.44
CA LEU A 244 38.25 15.39 -19.73
C LEU A 244 38.61 16.42 -20.81
N GLU A 245 38.97 17.65 -20.42
CA GLU A 245 39.42 18.68 -21.35
C GLU A 245 40.82 18.38 -21.90
N GLU A 246 41.74 17.93 -21.04
CA GLU A 246 43.06 17.44 -21.47
C GLU A 246 42.93 16.26 -22.43
N ILE A 247 42.05 15.31 -22.10
CA ILE A 247 41.74 14.18 -22.96
C ILE A 247 41.14 14.66 -24.29
N ARG A 248 40.18 15.59 -24.27
CA ARG A 248 39.56 16.16 -25.47
C ARG A 248 40.61 16.78 -26.40
N GLN A 249 41.57 17.53 -25.87
CA GLN A 249 42.66 18.12 -26.65
C GLN A 249 43.55 17.05 -27.29
N LYS A 250 43.89 15.99 -26.55
CA LYS A 250 44.69 14.85 -27.04
C LYS A 250 44.03 14.10 -28.20
N ILE A 251 42.70 14.00 -28.20
CA ILE A 251 41.96 13.16 -29.17
C ILE A 251 41.26 13.96 -30.28
N SER A 252 41.22 15.28 -30.20
CA SER A 252 40.54 16.14 -31.17
C SER A 252 41.05 15.91 -32.59
N GLY A 253 40.12 15.77 -33.55
CA GLY A 253 40.41 15.53 -34.96
C GLY A 253 40.87 14.11 -35.32
N LYS A 254 41.01 13.21 -34.34
CA LYS A 254 41.42 11.82 -34.58
C LYS A 254 40.21 10.90 -34.79
N PRO A 255 40.35 9.85 -35.62
CA PRO A 255 39.26 8.91 -35.86
C PRO A 255 39.03 7.99 -34.65
N LEU A 256 37.79 7.56 -34.47
CA LEU A 256 37.43 6.51 -33.53
C LEU A 256 37.55 5.16 -34.22
N LYS A 257 38.43 4.30 -33.73
CA LYS A 257 38.60 2.93 -34.25
C LYS A 257 37.71 1.99 -33.46
N ILE A 258 36.86 1.22 -34.15
CA ILE A 258 36.11 0.14 -33.50
C ILE A 258 37.07 -0.98 -33.11
N THR A 259 37.19 -1.24 -31.82
CA THR A 259 38.09 -2.27 -31.27
C THR A 259 37.35 -3.57 -30.97
N ASN A 260 36.06 -3.50 -30.66
CA ASN A 260 35.26 -4.69 -30.35
C ASN A 260 33.78 -4.46 -30.66
N ILE A 261 33.10 -5.54 -31.07
CA ILE A 261 31.65 -5.58 -31.27
C ILE A 261 31.13 -6.82 -30.57
N LYS A 262 30.39 -6.62 -29.48
CA LYS A 262 29.80 -7.70 -28.70
C LYS A 262 28.30 -7.76 -28.92
N LYS A 263 27.81 -8.87 -29.48
CA LYS A 263 26.38 -9.16 -29.60
C LYS A 263 25.97 -10.22 -28.59
N GLN A 264 24.92 -9.94 -27.84
CA GLN A 264 24.37 -10.87 -26.87
C GLN A 264 22.86 -10.91 -26.98
N ALA A 265 22.32 -12.11 -27.22
CA ALA A 265 20.90 -12.36 -27.02
C ALA A 265 20.59 -12.24 -25.53
N LYS A 266 19.65 -11.36 -25.18
CA LYS A 266 19.17 -11.14 -23.82
C LYS A 266 17.67 -11.38 -23.75
N GLN A 267 17.22 -11.77 -22.57
CA GLN A 267 15.83 -11.99 -22.26
C GLN A 267 15.48 -11.30 -20.94
N GLN A 268 14.32 -10.65 -20.91
CA GLN A 268 13.71 -10.15 -19.69
C GLN A 268 12.52 -11.06 -19.35
N PRO A 269 12.55 -11.77 -18.21
CA PRO A 269 11.47 -12.67 -17.82
C PRO A 269 10.16 -11.89 -17.65
N THR A 270 9.03 -12.61 -17.70
CA THR A 270 7.72 -12.00 -17.45
C THR A 270 7.67 -11.34 -16.07
N PRO A 271 6.86 -10.29 -15.88
CA PRO A 271 6.62 -9.78 -14.54
C PRO A 271 5.86 -10.82 -13.71
N LEU A 272 6.06 -10.79 -12.40
CA LEU A 272 5.17 -11.49 -11.47
C LEU A 272 3.78 -10.81 -11.48
N LEU A 273 2.75 -11.52 -11.04
CA LEU A 273 1.40 -10.95 -10.88
C LEU A 273 1.38 -9.88 -9.78
N TYR A 274 0.28 -9.15 -9.65
CA TYR A 274 0.12 -8.15 -8.60
C TYR A 274 -0.21 -8.79 -7.26
N ASP A 275 0.52 -8.37 -6.24
CA ASP A 275 0.00 -8.24 -4.88
C ASP A 275 -0.63 -6.83 -4.72
N LEU A 276 -1.16 -6.51 -3.54
CA LEU A 276 -1.71 -5.18 -3.28
C LEU A 276 -0.65 -4.08 -3.35
N THR A 277 0.56 -4.34 -2.85
CA THR A 277 1.61 -3.31 -2.74
C THR A 277 2.08 -2.87 -4.12
N GLU A 278 2.37 -3.81 -5.01
CA GLU A 278 2.80 -3.51 -6.37
C GLU A 278 1.70 -2.78 -7.17
N LEU A 279 0.44 -3.20 -7.02
CA LEU A 279 -0.68 -2.50 -7.64
C LEU A 279 -0.81 -1.05 -7.14
N GLN A 280 -0.60 -0.81 -5.85
CA GLN A 280 -0.60 0.54 -5.27
C GLN A 280 0.55 1.39 -5.80
N ARG A 281 1.74 0.81 -6.00
CA ARG A 281 2.90 1.50 -6.60
C ARG A 281 2.61 1.92 -8.03
N ASP A 282 2.15 1.01 -8.87
CA ASP A 282 1.87 1.30 -10.28
C ASP A 282 0.71 2.31 -10.43
N ALA A 283 -0.33 2.19 -9.60
CA ALA A 283 -1.41 3.17 -9.57
C ALA A 283 -0.95 4.56 -9.10
N ASN A 284 0.03 4.63 -8.18
CA ASN A 284 0.62 5.89 -7.74
C ASN A 284 1.51 6.50 -8.83
N LYS A 285 2.38 5.71 -9.46
CA LYS A 285 3.25 6.14 -10.56
C LYS A 285 2.40 6.67 -11.70
N GLN A 286 1.48 5.86 -12.22
CA GLN A 286 0.68 6.17 -13.42
C GLN A 286 -0.39 7.25 -13.18
N TYR A 287 -1.13 7.16 -12.07
CA TYR A 287 -2.34 7.97 -11.87
C TYR A 287 -2.27 8.92 -10.68
N GLY A 288 -1.19 8.89 -9.90
CA GLY A 288 -1.07 9.66 -8.65
C GLY A 288 -2.07 9.22 -7.59
N TYR A 289 -2.58 7.99 -7.66
CA TYR A 289 -3.51 7.48 -6.65
C TYR A 289 -2.75 7.16 -5.37
N SER A 290 -3.33 7.56 -4.24
CA SER A 290 -2.85 7.15 -2.93
C SER A 290 -3.07 5.66 -2.69
N ALA A 291 -2.29 5.06 -1.81
CA ALA A 291 -2.41 3.65 -1.42
C ALA A 291 -3.84 3.29 -0.99
N LYS A 292 -4.46 4.14 -0.15
CA LYS A 292 -5.83 3.93 0.35
C LYS A 292 -6.88 4.01 -0.77
N LYS A 293 -6.76 4.98 -1.67
CA LYS A 293 -7.65 5.12 -2.84
C LYS A 293 -7.60 3.87 -3.71
N THR A 294 -6.41 3.38 -4.05
CA THR A 294 -6.24 2.16 -4.84
C THR A 294 -6.89 0.96 -4.14
N LEU A 295 -6.66 0.78 -2.84
CA LEU A 295 -7.30 -0.27 -2.05
C LEU A 295 -8.84 -0.17 -2.04
N ASN A 296 -9.40 1.04 -1.97
CA ASN A 296 -10.86 1.24 -2.00
C ASN A 296 -11.45 0.92 -3.38
N LEU A 297 -10.81 1.35 -4.47
CA LEU A 297 -11.24 1.03 -5.83
C LEU A 297 -11.16 -0.48 -6.09
N MET A 298 -10.07 -1.10 -5.63
CA MET A 298 -9.86 -2.54 -5.74
C MET A 298 -10.92 -3.32 -4.94
N GLN A 299 -11.32 -2.85 -3.75
CA GLN A 299 -12.44 -3.44 -3.00
C GLN A 299 -13.77 -3.36 -3.76
N GLN A 300 -14.06 -2.25 -4.46
CA GLN A 300 -15.27 -2.16 -5.29
C GLN A 300 -15.23 -3.15 -6.46
N LEU A 301 -14.08 -3.30 -7.13
CA LEU A 301 -13.89 -4.27 -8.21
C LEU A 301 -14.05 -5.72 -7.73
N TYR A 302 -13.65 -6.03 -6.50
CA TYR A 302 -13.78 -7.35 -5.89
C TYR A 302 -15.20 -7.63 -5.35
N GLU A 303 -15.80 -6.72 -4.57
CA GLU A 303 -17.04 -7.01 -3.84
C GLU A 303 -18.32 -6.62 -4.60
N THR A 304 -18.27 -5.51 -5.34
CA THR A 304 -19.43 -4.97 -6.06
C THR A 304 -19.48 -5.55 -7.46
N HIS A 305 -18.39 -5.40 -8.22
CA HIS A 305 -18.34 -5.85 -9.62
C HIS A 305 -18.00 -7.34 -9.73
N LYS A 306 -17.25 -7.89 -8.76
CA LYS A 306 -16.76 -9.29 -8.73
C LYS A 306 -15.90 -9.68 -9.93
N VAL A 307 -15.14 -8.72 -10.45
CA VAL A 307 -14.35 -8.86 -11.68
C VAL A 307 -12.86 -9.10 -11.44
N LEU A 308 -12.40 -8.90 -10.20
CA LEU A 308 -11.03 -9.19 -9.77
C LEU A 308 -11.04 -10.03 -8.49
N THR A 309 -9.95 -10.73 -8.21
CA THR A 309 -9.77 -11.58 -7.01
C THR A 309 -9.40 -10.76 -5.77
N TYR A 310 -9.16 -11.44 -4.64
CA TYR A 310 -9.06 -10.83 -3.31
C TYR A 310 -8.03 -9.68 -3.25
N PRO A 311 -8.41 -8.49 -2.73
CA PRO A 311 -7.62 -7.28 -2.95
C PRO A 311 -6.52 -7.02 -1.92
N ARG A 312 -6.38 -7.84 -0.87
CA ARG A 312 -5.42 -7.59 0.24
C ARG A 312 -4.34 -8.68 0.36
N THR A 313 -4.06 -9.36 -0.74
CA THR A 313 -3.00 -10.39 -0.83
C THR A 313 -1.60 -9.75 -0.87
N ASP A 314 -0.63 -10.42 -0.24
CA ASP A 314 0.82 -10.21 -0.42
C ASP A 314 1.43 -11.17 -1.47
N SER A 315 0.67 -12.17 -1.93
CA SER A 315 1.17 -13.11 -2.92
C SER A 315 1.18 -12.53 -4.33
N ARG A 316 2.24 -12.83 -5.07
CA ARG A 316 2.38 -12.55 -6.51
C ARG A 316 2.30 -13.83 -7.36
N TYR A 317 1.83 -14.93 -6.77
CA TYR A 317 1.78 -16.27 -7.37
C TYR A 317 0.35 -16.82 -7.38
N LEU A 318 0.09 -17.78 -8.28
CA LEU A 318 -1.12 -18.59 -8.31
C LEU A 318 -0.83 -19.98 -7.73
N SER A 319 -1.87 -20.60 -7.18
CA SER A 319 -1.87 -22.01 -6.84
C SER A 319 -2.23 -22.88 -8.05
N GLN A 320 -1.83 -24.16 -8.01
CA GLN A 320 -2.00 -25.08 -9.13
C GLN A 320 -3.47 -25.31 -9.49
N ASP A 321 -4.39 -25.21 -8.53
CA ASP A 321 -5.84 -25.37 -8.73
C ASP A 321 -6.48 -24.22 -9.52
N ILE A 322 -5.81 -23.07 -9.66
CA ILE A 322 -6.28 -21.94 -10.45
C ILE A 322 -5.98 -22.13 -11.95
N VAL A 323 -4.96 -22.92 -12.30
CA VAL A 323 -4.51 -23.10 -13.70
C VAL A 323 -5.63 -23.52 -14.66
N PRO A 324 -6.52 -24.48 -14.31
CA PRO A 324 -7.63 -24.88 -15.20
C PRO A 324 -8.64 -23.76 -15.48
N THR A 325 -8.66 -22.69 -14.69
CA THR A 325 -9.60 -21.56 -14.85
C THR A 325 -9.07 -20.44 -15.76
N LEU A 326 -7.78 -20.45 -16.11
CA LEU A 326 -7.11 -19.35 -16.81
C LEU A 326 -7.75 -19.06 -18.18
N ASP A 327 -8.15 -20.09 -18.92
CA ASP A 327 -8.81 -19.94 -20.22
C ASP A 327 -10.16 -19.22 -20.10
N GLN A 328 -10.94 -19.52 -19.05
CA GLN A 328 -12.23 -18.86 -18.83
C GLN A 328 -12.03 -17.39 -18.46
N ARG A 329 -11.01 -17.08 -17.64
CA ARG A 329 -10.64 -15.70 -17.30
C ARG A 329 -10.16 -14.91 -18.52
N LEU A 330 -9.35 -15.52 -19.40
CA LEU A 330 -8.93 -14.91 -20.67
C LEU A 330 -10.13 -14.67 -21.60
N LYS A 331 -11.08 -15.61 -21.68
CA LYS A 331 -12.32 -15.44 -22.44
C LYS A 331 -13.13 -14.26 -21.92
N ALA A 332 -13.28 -14.13 -20.61
CA ALA A 332 -14.04 -13.05 -19.96
C ALA A 332 -13.52 -11.64 -20.33
N ILE A 333 -12.21 -11.50 -20.52
CA ILE A 333 -11.58 -10.21 -20.87
C ILE A 333 -11.36 -10.02 -22.39
N SER A 334 -11.51 -11.07 -23.19
CA SER A 334 -11.14 -11.07 -24.62
C SER A 334 -11.90 -10.08 -25.49
N GLY A 335 -13.09 -9.64 -25.07
CA GLY A 335 -13.86 -8.62 -25.77
C GLY A 335 -13.17 -7.25 -25.79
N ALA A 336 -12.48 -6.89 -24.69
CA ALA A 336 -11.82 -5.59 -24.54
C ALA A 336 -10.30 -5.65 -24.73
N PHE A 337 -9.69 -6.83 -24.63
CA PHE A 337 -8.23 -7.00 -24.67
C PHE A 337 -7.83 -8.02 -25.74
N PRO A 338 -7.45 -7.58 -26.96
CA PRO A 338 -7.13 -8.47 -28.08
C PRO A 338 -6.04 -9.51 -27.78
N MET A 339 -5.01 -9.16 -27.01
CA MET A 339 -3.95 -10.07 -26.58
C MET A 339 -4.49 -11.31 -25.84
N ALA A 340 -5.62 -11.20 -25.14
CA ALA A 340 -6.23 -12.37 -24.50
C ALA A 340 -6.65 -13.43 -25.53
N LYS A 341 -7.11 -13.01 -26.72
CA LYS A 341 -7.45 -13.92 -27.83
C LYS A 341 -6.22 -14.59 -28.42
N GLU A 342 -5.08 -13.90 -28.43
CA GLU A 342 -3.80 -14.46 -28.90
C GLU A 342 -3.28 -15.50 -27.92
N LEU A 343 -3.31 -15.21 -26.62
CA LEU A 343 -2.92 -16.16 -25.58
C LEU A 343 -3.81 -17.42 -25.57
N LEU A 344 -5.11 -17.28 -25.81
CA LEU A 344 -6.04 -18.41 -25.94
C LEU A 344 -5.72 -19.35 -27.11
N LYS A 345 -4.96 -18.91 -28.12
CA LYS A 345 -4.55 -19.74 -29.26
C LYS A 345 -3.20 -20.44 -29.02
N GLY A 346 -2.44 -20.00 -28.02
CA GLY A 346 -1.09 -20.47 -27.74
C GLY A 346 -0.99 -21.22 -26.42
N THR A 347 0.24 -21.54 -26.02
CA THR A 347 0.53 -22.10 -24.70
C THR A 347 0.74 -20.99 -23.69
N LEU A 348 -0.04 -21.01 -22.60
CA LEU A 348 0.09 -20.05 -21.51
C LEU A 348 1.38 -20.29 -20.71
N ASN A 349 2.07 -19.21 -20.34
CA ASN A 349 3.19 -19.30 -19.42
C ASN A 349 2.69 -19.55 -17.98
N THR A 350 2.73 -20.82 -17.57
CA THR A 350 2.30 -21.30 -16.25
C THR A 350 3.47 -21.88 -15.44
N GLY A 351 4.71 -21.49 -15.77
CA GLY A 351 5.89 -21.94 -15.03
C GLY A 351 5.92 -21.42 -13.59
N LYS A 352 6.92 -21.87 -12.81
CA LYS A 352 7.11 -21.52 -11.37
C LYS A 352 7.20 -20.03 -11.05
N ARG A 353 7.35 -19.17 -12.06
CA ARG A 353 7.29 -17.72 -11.90
C ARG A 353 5.85 -17.18 -11.77
N VAL A 354 4.86 -17.92 -12.26
CA VAL A 354 3.43 -17.57 -12.18
C VAL A 354 2.71 -18.51 -11.21
N VAL A 355 2.97 -19.81 -11.28
CA VAL A 355 2.26 -20.84 -10.49
C VAL A 355 3.23 -21.51 -9.53
N ASP A 356 3.08 -21.25 -8.23
CA ASP A 356 3.91 -21.86 -7.21
C ASP A 356 3.19 -21.91 -5.86
N ASP A 357 2.56 -23.05 -5.53
CA ASP A 357 1.82 -23.24 -4.28
C ASP A 357 2.66 -22.90 -3.03
N GLY A 358 3.97 -23.18 -3.08
CA GLY A 358 4.89 -22.89 -1.98
C GLY A 358 5.14 -21.39 -1.73
N LYS A 359 4.67 -20.53 -2.64
CA LYS A 359 4.77 -19.06 -2.53
C LYS A 359 3.40 -18.39 -2.48
N VAL A 360 2.33 -19.17 -2.33
CA VAL A 360 0.98 -18.66 -2.02
C VAL A 360 0.85 -18.61 -0.51
N SER A 361 0.48 -17.43 0.01
CA SER A 361 0.19 -17.20 1.42
C SER A 361 -1.28 -17.56 1.71
N ASP A 362 -1.97 -16.78 2.55
CA ASP A 362 -3.40 -16.92 2.83
C ASP A 362 -4.25 -16.75 1.55
N HIS A 363 -3.74 -16.03 0.55
CA HIS A 363 -4.41 -15.76 -0.73
C HIS A 363 -3.41 -15.81 -1.89
N HIS A 364 -3.89 -16.12 -3.09
CA HIS A 364 -3.11 -16.00 -4.32
C HIS A 364 -3.10 -14.55 -4.84
N ALA A 365 -2.40 -14.30 -5.96
CA ALA A 365 -2.28 -12.98 -6.58
C ALA A 365 -3.59 -12.35 -7.09
N ILE A 366 -3.57 -11.03 -7.28
CA ILE A 366 -4.69 -10.26 -7.84
C ILE A 366 -4.77 -10.48 -9.36
N ILE A 367 -5.85 -11.12 -9.82
CA ILE A 367 -6.13 -11.46 -11.23
C ILE A 367 -7.60 -11.19 -11.59
N PRO A 368 -7.96 -11.12 -12.88
CA PRO A 368 -9.36 -11.08 -13.33
C PRO A 368 -10.11 -12.37 -12.96
N THR A 369 -11.42 -12.28 -12.71
CA THR A 369 -12.31 -13.44 -12.56
C THR A 369 -12.84 -13.93 -13.91
N GLU A 370 -13.60 -15.01 -13.88
CA GLU A 370 -14.32 -15.59 -15.03
C GLU A 370 -15.52 -14.73 -15.46
N GLN A 371 -15.85 -13.68 -14.69
CA GLN A 371 -16.99 -12.82 -14.96
C GLN A 371 -16.69 -11.84 -16.09
N TYR A 372 -17.55 -11.84 -17.11
CA TYR A 372 -17.51 -10.81 -18.15
C TYR A 372 -17.82 -9.42 -17.55
N LEU A 373 -17.08 -8.42 -18.01
CA LEU A 373 -17.27 -7.02 -17.62
C LEU A 373 -17.39 -6.12 -18.84
N ASP A 374 -18.54 -5.45 -18.96
CA ASP A 374 -18.62 -4.26 -19.78
C ASP A 374 -17.87 -3.11 -19.10
N LEU A 375 -16.77 -2.67 -19.70
CA LEU A 375 -15.97 -1.56 -19.19
C LEU A 375 -16.78 -0.27 -19.07
N SER A 376 -17.90 -0.10 -19.79
CA SER A 376 -18.76 1.09 -19.67
C SER A 376 -19.37 1.24 -18.27
N ALA A 377 -19.60 0.12 -17.56
CA ALA A 377 -20.20 0.08 -16.23
C ALA A 377 -19.27 0.59 -15.10
N LEU A 378 -17.96 0.64 -15.36
CA LEU A 378 -16.99 1.14 -14.41
C LEU A 378 -16.86 2.66 -14.46
N SER A 379 -16.60 3.30 -13.32
CA SER A 379 -16.08 4.66 -13.28
C SER A 379 -14.69 4.73 -13.91
N ALA A 380 -14.26 5.92 -14.35
CA ALA A 380 -12.92 6.10 -14.93
C ALA A 380 -11.80 5.62 -13.99
N GLU A 381 -11.94 5.85 -12.68
CA GLU A 381 -10.94 5.45 -11.69
C GLU A 381 -10.91 3.93 -11.46
N GLU A 382 -12.07 3.26 -11.47
CA GLU A 382 -12.15 1.80 -11.43
C GLU A 382 -11.56 1.16 -12.70
N LYS A 383 -11.82 1.74 -13.89
CA LYS A 383 -11.23 1.26 -15.16
C LYS A 383 -9.71 1.30 -15.11
N HIS A 384 -9.12 2.35 -14.55
CA HIS A 384 -7.66 2.46 -14.42
C HIS A 384 -7.07 1.28 -13.64
N ILE A 385 -7.65 0.95 -12.48
CA ILE A 385 -7.18 -0.19 -11.65
C ILE A 385 -7.42 -1.52 -12.35
N TYR A 386 -8.60 -1.71 -12.95
CA TYR A 386 -8.94 -2.93 -13.67
C TYR A 386 -7.98 -3.18 -14.86
N ILE A 387 -7.70 -2.15 -15.66
CA ILE A 387 -6.79 -2.22 -16.81
C ILE A 387 -5.36 -2.56 -16.35
N LEU A 388 -4.87 -1.97 -15.26
CA LEU A 388 -3.56 -2.35 -14.70
C LEU A 388 -3.52 -3.85 -14.43
N VAL A 389 -4.49 -4.37 -13.67
CA VAL A 389 -4.54 -5.78 -13.27
C VAL A 389 -4.64 -6.70 -14.49
N VAL A 390 -5.52 -6.40 -15.45
CA VAL A 390 -5.67 -7.20 -16.67
C VAL A 390 -4.38 -7.20 -17.50
N LYS A 391 -3.73 -6.06 -17.71
CA LYS A 391 -2.48 -5.99 -18.48
C LYS A 391 -1.35 -6.75 -17.78
N ARG A 392 -1.26 -6.68 -16.46
CA ARG A 392 -0.28 -7.48 -15.68
C ARG A 392 -0.55 -8.97 -15.79
N PHE A 393 -1.82 -9.38 -15.72
CA PHE A 393 -2.24 -10.77 -15.91
C PHE A 393 -1.85 -11.30 -17.31
N LEU A 394 -2.15 -10.54 -18.37
CA LEU A 394 -1.75 -10.87 -19.74
C LEU A 394 -0.22 -10.95 -19.89
N ALA A 395 0.51 -9.99 -19.31
CA ALA A 395 1.97 -9.97 -19.34
C ALA A 395 2.59 -11.18 -18.63
N ALA A 396 2.06 -11.58 -17.47
CA ALA A 396 2.55 -12.74 -16.72
C ALA A 396 2.38 -14.06 -17.49
N LEU A 397 1.27 -14.22 -18.21
CA LEU A 397 0.95 -15.39 -19.02
C LEU A 397 1.61 -15.41 -20.41
N SER A 398 2.27 -14.32 -20.80
CA SER A 398 2.94 -14.17 -22.09
C SER A 398 4.33 -14.81 -22.13
N THR A 399 4.95 -14.82 -23.31
CA THR A 399 6.37 -15.17 -23.47
C THR A 399 7.28 -14.04 -22.96
N PRO A 400 8.53 -14.34 -22.57
CA PRO A 400 9.50 -13.33 -22.18
C PRO A 400 9.81 -12.33 -23.30
N PHE A 401 10.21 -11.11 -22.94
CA PHE A 401 10.71 -10.12 -23.89
C PHE A 401 12.15 -10.46 -24.28
N THR A 402 12.44 -10.57 -25.58
CA THR A 402 13.78 -10.94 -26.08
C THR A 402 14.35 -9.89 -27.03
N TYR A 403 15.64 -9.62 -26.90
CA TYR A 403 16.35 -8.64 -27.72
C TYR A 403 17.82 -9.03 -27.90
N GLU A 404 18.43 -8.59 -28.99
CA GLU A 404 19.88 -8.61 -29.17
C GLU A 404 20.45 -7.27 -28.69
N GLN A 405 21.32 -7.31 -27.69
CA GLN A 405 22.11 -6.14 -27.30
C GLN A 405 23.43 -6.15 -28.08
N THR A 406 23.69 -5.08 -28.81
CA THR A 406 25.00 -4.83 -29.43
C THR A 406 25.74 -3.80 -28.59
N THR A 407 26.95 -4.13 -28.15
CA THR A 407 27.87 -3.20 -27.47
C THR A 407 29.06 -2.96 -28.39
N LEU A 408 29.29 -1.71 -28.76
CA LEU A 408 30.44 -1.26 -29.52
C LEU A 408 31.46 -0.70 -28.56
N GLU A 409 32.72 -1.09 -28.73
CA GLU A 409 33.85 -0.49 -28.04
C GLU A 409 34.74 0.17 -29.09
N GLY A 410 35.14 1.40 -28.79
CA GLY A 410 35.94 2.25 -29.65
C GLY A 410 37.15 2.80 -28.92
N ASP A 411 38.23 3.00 -29.66
CA ASP A 411 39.44 3.67 -29.19
C ASP A 411 39.66 4.96 -29.98
N VAL A 412 40.01 6.03 -29.27
CA VAL A 412 40.56 7.25 -29.87
C VAL A 412 41.89 7.56 -29.21
N SER A 413 43.00 7.12 -29.79
CA SER A 413 44.36 7.38 -29.26
C SER A 413 44.56 6.90 -27.81
N GLY A 414 44.10 5.68 -27.52
CA GLY A 414 44.19 5.07 -26.20
C GLY A 414 43.03 5.40 -25.26
N GLU A 415 42.10 6.28 -25.67
CA GLU A 415 40.92 6.63 -24.89
C GLU A 415 39.73 5.74 -25.26
N PHE A 416 39.08 5.18 -24.25
CA PHE A 416 38.05 4.16 -24.43
C PHE A 416 36.64 4.75 -24.47
N PHE A 417 35.87 4.33 -25.47
CA PHE A 417 34.52 4.79 -25.75
C PHE A 417 33.58 3.60 -25.95
N THR A 418 32.36 3.69 -25.43
CA THR A 418 31.35 2.63 -25.57
C THR A 418 30.03 3.15 -26.11
N ALA A 419 29.36 2.36 -26.96
CA ALA A 419 27.98 2.62 -27.37
C ALA A 419 27.16 1.34 -27.29
N ARG A 420 25.88 1.45 -26.94
CA ARG A 420 24.94 0.31 -26.87
C ARG A 420 23.74 0.53 -27.78
N GLY A 421 23.33 -0.55 -28.42
CA GLY A 421 22.11 -0.62 -29.21
C GLY A 421 21.32 -1.87 -28.91
N LYS A 422 20.03 -1.81 -29.19
CA LYS A 422 19.06 -2.86 -28.89
C LYS A 422 18.21 -3.16 -30.11
N THR A 423 18.23 -4.41 -30.55
CA THR A 423 17.34 -4.90 -31.60
C THR A 423 16.32 -5.83 -30.96
N ILE A 424 15.04 -5.45 -30.96
CA ILE A 424 13.96 -6.27 -30.40
C ILE A 424 13.79 -7.51 -31.30
N LEU A 425 13.89 -8.70 -30.70
CA LEU A 425 13.65 -9.98 -31.37
C LEU A 425 12.19 -10.41 -31.19
N SER A 426 11.66 -10.28 -29.97
CA SER A 426 10.25 -10.48 -29.66
C SER A 426 9.81 -9.55 -28.55
N LYS A 427 8.67 -8.86 -28.75
CA LYS A 427 8.06 -8.01 -27.71
C LYS A 427 7.62 -8.82 -26.48
N GLY A 428 7.23 -10.08 -26.66
CA GLY A 428 6.70 -10.92 -25.58
C GLY A 428 5.68 -10.17 -24.71
N TRP A 429 5.84 -10.27 -23.39
CA TRP A 429 4.98 -9.62 -22.41
C TRP A 429 4.93 -8.08 -22.51
N LYS A 430 5.94 -7.41 -23.10
CA LYS A 430 5.91 -5.94 -23.24
C LYS A 430 4.74 -5.48 -24.12
N ALA A 431 4.28 -6.31 -25.06
CA ALA A 431 3.13 -5.98 -25.90
C ALA A 431 1.81 -5.78 -25.09
N ALA A 432 1.70 -6.32 -23.87
CA ALA A 432 0.55 -6.06 -23.00
C ALA A 432 0.43 -4.59 -22.60
N TYR A 433 1.55 -3.86 -22.61
CA TYR A 433 1.63 -2.45 -22.20
C TYR A 433 1.63 -1.48 -23.37
N ASP A 434 1.52 -1.95 -24.63
CA ASP A 434 1.39 -1.06 -25.80
C ASP A 434 0.26 -0.04 -25.56
N GLY A 435 0.52 1.23 -25.87
CA GLY A 435 -0.39 2.35 -25.66
C GLY A 435 -0.47 2.89 -24.21
N MET A 436 0.36 2.41 -23.28
CA MET A 436 0.58 3.08 -21.99
C MET A 436 1.95 3.75 -22.00
N ASP A 437 2.00 5.02 -21.59
CA ASP A 437 3.25 5.68 -21.18
C ASP A 437 3.68 5.08 -19.83
N MET A 438 4.22 3.86 -19.90
CA MET A 438 5.03 3.31 -18.84
C MET A 438 6.45 3.81 -19.14
N GLU A 439 6.96 4.74 -18.34
CA GLU A 439 8.39 5.07 -18.39
C GLU A 439 9.16 3.75 -18.26
N GLU A 440 9.85 3.34 -19.34
CA GLU A 440 10.80 2.26 -19.24
C GLU A 440 11.86 2.74 -18.26
N GLU A 441 11.93 2.11 -17.08
CA GLU A 441 13.13 2.17 -16.26
C GLU A 441 14.19 1.45 -17.10
N GLU A 442 14.89 2.20 -17.95
CA GLU A 442 16.09 1.71 -18.60
C GLU A 442 17.07 1.40 -17.47
N ASP A 443 17.34 0.13 -17.25
CA ASP A 443 18.40 -0.35 -16.35
C ASP A 443 19.75 0.17 -16.88
N GLY A 444 20.11 1.40 -16.49
CA GLY A 444 21.35 2.06 -16.89
C GLY A 444 21.40 3.51 -16.41
N GLU A 445 22.60 3.97 -16.05
CA GLU A 445 22.88 5.41 -15.90
C GLU A 445 22.53 6.13 -17.22
N GLU A 446 22.08 7.39 -17.16
CA GLU A 446 21.64 8.20 -18.32
C GLU A 446 22.64 8.23 -19.51
N GLU A 447 23.87 7.78 -19.30
CA GLU A 447 24.99 7.75 -20.23
C GLU A 447 24.91 6.64 -21.30
N ASP A 448 24.09 5.60 -21.10
CA ASP A 448 24.03 4.42 -22.00
C ASP A 448 22.62 4.17 -22.58
N LYS A 449 21.92 5.22 -22.99
CA LYS A 449 20.60 5.08 -23.66
C LYS A 449 20.74 4.25 -24.92
N SER A 450 19.83 3.28 -25.07
CA SER A 450 19.79 2.41 -26.24
C SER A 450 19.54 3.23 -27.50
N GLN A 451 20.39 3.08 -28.51
CA GLN A 451 20.25 3.75 -29.81
C GLN A 451 20.20 2.76 -30.97
N SER A 452 19.77 3.24 -32.14
CA SER A 452 19.94 2.49 -33.38
C SER A 452 21.42 2.52 -33.77
N LEU A 453 21.98 1.35 -34.06
CA LEU A 453 23.39 1.23 -34.46
C LEU A 453 23.48 0.85 -35.95
N PRO A 454 24.35 1.52 -36.72
CA PRO A 454 24.65 1.11 -38.09
C PRO A 454 25.41 -0.23 -38.10
N LYS A 455 25.49 -0.85 -39.28
CA LYS A 455 26.35 -2.03 -39.47
C LYS A 455 27.80 -1.57 -39.49
N LEU A 456 28.58 -2.05 -38.52
CA LEU A 456 30.00 -1.75 -38.36
C LEU A 456 30.77 -3.07 -38.19
N SER A 457 32.07 -3.02 -38.48
CA SER A 457 33.04 -4.10 -38.32
C SER A 457 34.17 -3.70 -37.38
N VAL A 458 34.78 -4.68 -36.72
CA VAL A 458 36.00 -4.43 -35.94
C VAL A 458 37.10 -3.94 -36.88
N GLY A 459 37.75 -2.84 -36.50
CA GLY A 459 38.77 -2.16 -37.29
C GLY A 459 38.27 -0.93 -38.04
N ASP A 460 36.96 -0.71 -38.16
CA ASP A 460 36.40 0.47 -38.82
C ASP A 460 36.90 1.77 -38.17
N LEU A 461 37.26 2.74 -39.01
CA LEU A 461 37.68 4.08 -38.58
C LEU A 461 36.54 5.06 -38.83
N LEU A 462 35.93 5.55 -37.75
CA LEU A 462 34.81 6.47 -37.79
C LEU A 462 35.28 7.90 -37.59
N LYS A 463 34.80 8.82 -38.42
CA LYS A 463 35.08 10.25 -38.25
C LYS A 463 34.31 10.78 -37.04
N VAL A 464 35.04 11.26 -36.03
CA VAL A 464 34.43 11.96 -34.89
C VAL A 464 33.98 13.34 -35.35
N THR A 465 32.67 13.56 -35.37
CA THR A 465 32.05 14.83 -35.81
C THR A 465 31.81 15.81 -34.68
N LYS A 466 31.68 15.30 -33.45
CA LYS A 466 31.49 16.12 -32.24
C LYS A 466 32.09 15.40 -31.04
N LEU A 467 32.84 16.15 -30.22
CA LEU A 467 33.22 15.78 -28.85
C LEU A 467 32.54 16.75 -27.89
N GLU A 468 31.74 16.23 -26.98
CA GLU A 468 30.96 17.02 -26.04
C GLU A 468 31.28 16.60 -24.61
N ILE A 469 31.80 17.54 -23.83
CA ILE A 469 31.94 17.41 -22.38
C ILE A 469 30.71 18.06 -21.74
N LYS A 470 30.03 17.33 -20.86
CA LYS A 470 28.92 17.85 -20.07
C LYS A 470 29.32 17.90 -18.61
N LYS A 471 29.05 19.04 -17.98
CA LYS A 471 29.15 19.19 -16.53
C LYS A 471 27.84 18.77 -15.90
N GLY A 472 27.93 17.92 -14.90
CA GLY A 472 26.82 17.46 -14.09
C GLY A 472 27.05 17.74 -12.60
N LYS A 473 25.98 17.64 -11.83
CA LYS A 473 26.04 17.59 -10.37
C LYS A 473 25.25 16.38 -9.91
N THR A 474 25.79 15.65 -8.93
CA THR A 474 25.04 14.55 -8.31
C THR A 474 23.74 15.09 -7.71
N PRO A 475 22.56 14.52 -8.03
CA PRO A 475 21.32 14.96 -7.41
C PRO A 475 21.21 14.45 -5.96
N PRO A 476 20.52 15.18 -5.06
CA PRO A 476 20.14 14.62 -3.76
C PRO A 476 19.20 13.43 -3.96
N PRO A 477 19.06 12.55 -2.96
CA PRO A 477 18.08 11.47 -3.02
C PRO A 477 16.66 12.04 -3.13
N SER A 478 15.81 11.40 -3.92
CA SER A 478 14.42 11.84 -4.09
C SER A 478 13.62 11.68 -2.80
N ARG A 479 12.70 12.61 -2.55
CA ARG A 479 11.69 12.44 -1.49
C ARG A 479 10.80 11.25 -1.79
N TYR A 480 10.20 10.71 -0.74
CA TYR A 480 9.22 9.65 -0.92
C TYR A 480 7.94 10.20 -1.56
N THR A 481 7.42 9.51 -2.57
CA THR A 481 5.99 9.47 -2.88
C THR A 481 5.30 8.37 -2.07
N GLU A 482 3.97 8.32 -2.02
CA GLU A 482 3.26 7.20 -1.37
C GLU A 482 3.69 5.84 -1.97
N GLY A 483 3.90 5.74 -3.29
CA GLY A 483 4.38 4.51 -3.93
C GLY A 483 5.76 4.08 -3.45
N THR A 484 6.73 5.02 -3.44
CA THR A 484 8.09 4.71 -2.97
C THR A 484 8.17 4.50 -1.45
N LEU A 485 7.26 5.12 -0.68
CA LEU A 485 7.15 4.88 0.76
C LEU A 485 6.65 3.47 1.05
N LEU A 486 5.65 2.97 0.29
CA LEU A 486 5.23 1.57 0.37
C LEU A 486 6.40 0.61 0.09
N THR A 487 7.27 0.93 -0.87
CA THR A 487 8.54 0.20 -1.09
C THR A 487 9.45 0.25 0.11
N ALA A 488 9.64 1.42 0.68
CA ALA A 488 10.49 1.57 1.85
C ALA A 488 9.95 0.76 3.04
N MET A 489 8.63 0.81 3.28
CA MET A 489 7.96 0.04 4.34
C MET A 489 8.11 -1.47 4.15
N GLU A 490 7.88 -1.97 2.92
CA GLU A 490 8.04 -3.40 2.60
C GLU A 490 9.47 -3.90 2.80
N PHE A 491 10.47 -3.10 2.43
CA PHE A 491 11.88 -3.44 2.52
C PHE A 491 12.59 -2.77 3.70
N ALA A 492 11.86 -2.44 4.76
CA ALA A 492 12.42 -1.76 5.93
C ALA A 492 13.59 -2.54 6.57
N GLY A 493 13.62 -3.87 6.40
CA GLY A 493 14.73 -4.73 6.81
C GLY A 493 16.09 -4.36 6.19
N LYS A 494 16.12 -3.69 5.03
CA LYS A 494 17.39 -3.21 4.43
C LYS A 494 18.15 -2.24 5.34
N THR A 495 17.43 -1.52 6.20
CA THR A 495 18.02 -0.55 7.14
C THR A 495 18.41 -1.19 8.47
N VAL A 496 17.97 -2.43 8.72
CA VAL A 496 18.25 -3.19 9.95
C VAL A 496 19.65 -3.78 9.86
N THR A 497 20.47 -3.54 10.88
CA THR A 497 21.87 -3.96 10.88
C THR A 497 22.03 -5.44 11.21
N ASP A 498 21.26 -5.93 12.18
CA ASP A 498 21.25 -7.34 12.61
C ASP A 498 20.62 -8.26 11.55
N GLN A 499 21.33 -9.33 11.19
CA GLN A 499 20.88 -10.24 10.13
C GLN A 499 19.61 -11.01 10.50
N ALA A 500 19.49 -11.49 11.74
CA ALA A 500 18.33 -12.27 12.17
C ALA A 500 17.06 -11.40 12.21
N MET A 501 17.19 -10.15 12.67
CA MET A 501 16.09 -9.17 12.66
C MET A 501 15.70 -8.77 11.24
N ARG A 502 16.68 -8.60 10.34
CA ARG A 502 16.45 -8.34 8.92
C ARG A 502 15.68 -9.49 8.25
N GLU A 503 16.07 -10.72 8.52
CA GLU A 503 15.36 -11.89 7.99
C GLU A 503 13.94 -11.98 8.56
N ALA A 504 13.77 -11.76 9.87
CA ALA A 504 12.46 -11.78 10.52
C ALA A 504 11.50 -10.73 9.92
N ILE A 505 11.94 -9.48 9.79
CA ILE A 505 11.09 -8.41 9.25
C ILE A 505 10.78 -8.64 7.76
N ASN A 506 11.75 -9.11 6.96
CA ASN A 506 11.53 -9.44 5.56
C ASN A 506 10.52 -10.59 5.41
N THR A 507 10.60 -11.61 6.27
CA THR A 507 9.65 -12.75 6.27
C THR A 507 8.23 -12.31 6.55
N THR A 508 8.04 -11.29 7.40
CA THR A 508 6.71 -10.75 7.71
C THR A 508 6.24 -9.62 6.78
N GLY A 509 7.00 -9.34 5.72
CA GLY A 509 6.69 -8.28 4.77
C GLY A 509 6.95 -6.88 5.32
N GLY A 510 8.04 -6.62 6.02
CA GLY A 510 8.43 -5.25 6.38
C GLY A 510 7.62 -4.63 7.52
N LEU A 511 7.49 -3.30 7.49
CA LEU A 511 6.69 -2.50 8.41
C LEU A 511 5.21 -2.51 7.98
N GLY A 512 4.38 -3.22 8.75
CA GLY A 512 2.96 -3.36 8.48
C GLY A 512 2.66 -4.35 7.36
N THR A 513 1.47 -4.93 7.40
CA THR A 513 0.97 -5.87 6.38
C THR A 513 0.39 -5.10 5.18
N PRO A 514 0.26 -5.71 3.98
CA PRO A 514 -0.37 -5.05 2.83
C PRO A 514 -1.72 -4.41 3.16
N ALA A 515 -2.51 -5.07 4.02
CA ALA A 515 -3.81 -4.57 4.47
C ALA A 515 -3.75 -3.31 5.35
N THR A 516 -2.62 -3.01 5.99
CA THR A 516 -2.50 -1.94 7.00
C THR A 516 -1.59 -0.78 6.57
N ARG A 517 -0.64 -0.98 5.65
CA ARG A 517 0.31 0.08 5.24
C ARG A 517 -0.40 1.35 4.74
N ALA A 518 -1.44 1.19 3.94
CA ALA A 518 -2.25 2.31 3.44
C ALA A 518 -2.86 3.12 4.60
N ASP A 519 -3.40 2.45 5.62
CA ASP A 519 -4.01 3.12 6.78
C ASP A 519 -2.97 3.77 7.69
N ILE A 520 -1.76 3.22 7.78
CA ILE A 520 -0.64 3.87 8.48
C ILE A 520 -0.25 5.17 7.79
N ILE A 521 -0.10 5.17 6.46
CA ILE A 521 0.22 6.38 5.70
C ILE A 521 -0.89 7.44 5.87
N GLU A 522 -2.16 7.05 5.75
CA GLU A 522 -3.30 7.95 6.01
C GLU A 522 -3.31 8.46 7.45
N LYS A 523 -2.93 7.62 8.43
CA LYS A 523 -2.84 8.04 9.83
C LYS A 523 -1.83 9.16 9.98
N LEU A 524 -0.63 9.05 9.39
CA LEU A 524 0.41 10.08 9.44
C LEU A 524 -0.07 11.43 8.85
N PHE A 525 -0.83 11.40 7.75
CA PHE A 525 -1.49 12.59 7.21
C PHE A 525 -2.55 13.15 8.17
N SER A 526 -3.42 12.29 8.72
CA SER A 526 -4.57 12.73 9.55
C SER A 526 -4.16 13.42 10.86
N VAL A 527 -3.00 13.03 11.40
CA VAL A 527 -2.41 13.64 12.60
C VAL A 527 -1.42 14.77 12.27
N ASN A 528 -1.29 15.13 10.99
CA ASN A 528 -0.48 16.22 10.48
C ASN A 528 1.03 16.06 10.72
N TYR A 529 1.56 14.83 10.69
CA TYR A 529 3.01 14.59 10.75
C TYR A 529 3.69 14.74 9.40
N ILE A 530 2.94 14.53 8.32
CA ILE A 530 3.41 14.64 6.94
C ILE A 530 2.39 15.41 6.11
N GLU A 531 2.87 16.03 5.03
CA GLU A 531 2.06 16.75 4.06
C GLU A 531 2.46 16.35 2.62
N LEU A 532 1.57 16.59 1.65
CA LEU A 532 1.86 16.38 0.23
C LEU A 532 2.16 17.70 -0.46
N GLN A 533 3.25 17.72 -1.21
CA GLN A 533 3.53 18.75 -2.21
C GLN A 533 3.72 18.07 -3.57
N GLY A 534 2.73 18.23 -4.46
CA GLY A 534 2.67 17.43 -5.69
C GLY A 534 2.44 15.95 -5.38
N LYS A 535 3.37 15.08 -5.77
CA LYS A 535 3.37 13.64 -5.41
C LYS A 535 4.31 13.32 -4.25
N GLU A 536 5.15 14.27 -3.84
CA GLU A 536 6.17 14.08 -2.82
C GLU A 536 5.62 14.32 -1.41
N ILE A 537 6.13 13.55 -0.47
CA ILE A 537 5.79 13.59 0.95
C ILE A 537 6.87 14.39 1.68
N PHE A 538 6.44 15.39 2.43
CA PHE A 538 7.29 16.21 3.28
C PHE A 538 6.94 15.96 4.75
N PRO A 539 7.94 15.78 5.64
CA PRO A 539 7.65 15.80 7.07
C PRO A 539 7.31 17.22 7.51
N THR A 540 6.25 17.36 8.31
CA THR A 540 5.94 18.65 8.95
C THR A 540 6.86 18.88 10.15
N SER A 541 6.95 20.10 10.65
CA SER A 541 7.66 20.38 11.91
C SER A 541 7.15 19.51 13.06
N LYS A 542 5.83 19.28 13.14
CA LYS A 542 5.24 18.37 14.12
C LYS A 542 5.79 16.94 13.97
N GLY A 543 5.92 16.44 12.75
CA GLY A 543 6.49 15.12 12.48
C GLY A 543 7.97 15.01 12.87
N ILE A 544 8.78 16.01 12.50
CA ILE A 544 10.20 16.09 12.86
C ILE A 544 10.36 16.12 14.38
N GLN A 545 9.60 16.99 15.07
CA GLN A 545 9.64 17.08 16.52
C GLN A 545 9.20 15.77 17.18
N LEU A 546 8.16 15.08 16.70
CA LEU A 546 7.78 13.78 17.23
C LEU A 546 8.95 12.79 17.18
N VAL A 547 9.63 12.69 16.02
CA VAL A 547 10.78 11.79 15.85
C VAL A 547 11.92 12.18 16.80
N SER A 548 12.05 13.45 17.19
CA SER A 548 13.08 13.85 18.17
C SER A 548 12.73 13.52 19.63
N ILE A 549 11.45 13.47 20.00
CA ILE A 549 11.00 13.35 21.41
C ILE A 549 10.51 11.95 21.79
N VAL A 550 10.14 11.12 20.80
CA VAL A 550 9.72 9.73 21.05
C VAL A 550 10.91 8.86 21.47
N PRO A 551 10.73 7.87 22.36
CA PRO A 551 11.80 6.96 22.74
C PRO A 551 12.51 6.32 21.52
N PRO A 552 13.86 6.24 21.52
CA PRO A 552 14.63 5.82 20.36
C PRO A 552 14.20 4.52 19.72
N GLU A 553 13.90 3.51 20.53
CA GLU A 553 13.54 2.18 20.07
C GLU A 553 12.25 2.15 19.23
N LEU A 554 11.29 3.03 19.52
CA LEU A 554 10.04 3.13 18.76
C LEU A 554 10.25 3.74 17.35
N ARG A 555 11.40 4.35 17.08
CA ARG A 555 11.77 4.86 15.75
C ARG A 555 12.38 3.79 14.87
N SER A 556 12.83 2.68 15.46
CA SER A 556 13.55 1.64 14.77
C SER A 556 12.61 0.59 14.17
N ALA A 557 12.86 0.22 12.91
CA ALA A 557 12.22 -0.94 12.31
C ALA A 557 12.64 -2.26 13.00
N GLU A 558 13.79 -2.28 13.68
CA GLU A 558 14.31 -3.45 14.40
C GLU A 558 13.37 -3.91 15.52
N LEU A 559 12.71 -2.99 16.21
CA LEU A 559 11.72 -3.32 17.24
C LEU A 559 10.57 -4.16 16.64
N THR A 560 10.09 -3.78 15.46
CA THR A 560 9.06 -4.55 14.75
C THR A 560 9.59 -5.93 14.36
N GLY A 561 10.83 -6.03 13.86
CA GLY A 561 11.47 -7.32 13.56
C GLY A 561 11.53 -8.24 14.78
N LYS A 562 11.97 -7.72 15.93
CA LYS A 562 12.03 -8.46 17.20
C LYS A 562 10.67 -8.98 17.64
N TRP A 563 9.64 -8.14 17.56
CA TRP A 563 8.28 -8.54 17.91
C TRP A 563 7.78 -9.63 16.98
N GLU A 564 7.95 -9.49 15.67
CA GLU A 564 7.50 -10.50 14.73
C GLU A 564 8.23 -11.84 14.88
N GLN A 565 9.51 -11.83 15.24
CA GLN A 565 10.25 -13.04 15.59
C GLN A 565 9.64 -13.73 16.82
N GLN A 566 9.39 -12.98 17.91
CA GLN A 566 8.78 -13.53 19.12
C GLN A 566 7.35 -14.04 18.86
N LEU A 567 6.54 -13.28 18.11
CA LEU A 567 5.18 -13.67 17.72
C LEU A 567 5.18 -14.92 16.84
N THR A 568 6.17 -15.06 15.96
CA THR A 568 6.37 -16.29 15.15
C THR A 568 6.74 -17.46 16.06
N ALA A 569 7.64 -17.27 17.01
CA ALA A 569 7.98 -18.31 17.99
C ALA A 569 6.76 -18.74 18.82
N ILE A 570 5.89 -17.80 19.22
CA ILE A 570 4.60 -18.11 19.86
C ILE A 570 3.72 -18.96 18.96
N SER A 571 3.57 -18.61 17.67
CA SER A 571 2.76 -19.38 16.73
C SER A 571 3.25 -20.82 16.52
N LYS A 572 4.55 -21.05 16.69
CA LYS A 572 5.20 -22.37 16.63
C LYS A 572 5.22 -23.10 17.98
N GLY A 573 4.70 -22.50 19.04
CA GLY A 573 4.70 -23.06 20.41
C GLY A 573 6.08 -23.04 21.09
N GLN A 574 7.04 -22.29 20.56
CA GLN A 574 8.42 -22.21 21.06
C GLN A 574 8.57 -21.22 22.23
N VAL A 575 7.68 -20.22 22.32
CA VAL A 575 7.63 -19.22 23.39
C VAL A 575 6.20 -19.13 23.93
N LYS A 576 6.04 -18.94 25.24
CA LYS A 576 4.70 -18.80 25.84
C LYS A 576 4.20 -17.37 25.66
N SER A 577 2.94 -17.20 25.22
CA SER A 577 2.31 -15.88 25.05
C SER A 577 2.32 -15.03 26.33
N LYS A 578 2.19 -15.67 27.50
CA LYS A 578 2.22 -14.98 28.80
C LYS A 578 3.54 -14.27 29.09
N GLU A 579 4.67 -14.87 28.70
CA GLU A 579 6.01 -14.28 28.91
C GLU A 579 6.15 -13.04 28.04
N PHE A 580 5.82 -13.15 26.75
CA PHE A 580 5.80 -12.00 25.84
C PHE A 580 4.91 -10.85 26.33
N ILE A 581 3.69 -11.14 26.79
CA ILE A 581 2.80 -10.09 27.32
C ILE A 581 3.35 -9.45 28.60
N ALA A 582 4.01 -10.22 29.47
CA ALA A 582 4.67 -9.66 30.65
C ALA A 582 5.80 -8.70 30.25
N ASP A 583 6.62 -9.09 29.27
CA ASP A 583 7.67 -8.24 28.71
C ASP A 583 7.08 -6.95 28.12
N MET A 584 5.98 -7.04 27.35
CA MET A 584 5.33 -5.87 26.76
C MET A 584 4.73 -4.93 27.80
N ARG A 585 4.21 -5.46 28.92
CA ARG A 585 3.76 -4.63 30.04
C ARG A 585 4.92 -3.90 30.69
N GLN A 586 6.05 -4.58 30.92
CA GLN A 586 7.23 -3.94 31.49
C GLN A 586 7.77 -2.87 30.53
N TYR A 587 7.87 -3.22 29.25
CA TYR A 587 8.30 -2.30 28.20
C TYR A 587 7.45 -1.04 28.12
N SER A 588 6.12 -1.16 28.17
CA SER A 588 5.22 -0.02 28.25
C SER A 588 5.45 0.87 29.47
N LYS A 589 5.80 0.29 30.64
CA LYS A 589 6.13 1.08 31.84
C LYS A 589 7.41 1.88 31.63
N ASP A 590 8.44 1.22 31.09
CA ASP A 590 9.74 1.85 30.85
C ASP A 590 9.59 3.00 29.84
N LEU A 591 8.87 2.80 28.74
CA LEU A 591 8.61 3.85 27.75
C LEU A 591 7.85 5.05 28.34
N VAL A 592 6.84 4.82 29.19
CA VAL A 592 6.11 5.91 29.86
C VAL A 592 7.03 6.67 30.81
N ARG A 593 7.86 5.95 31.58
CA ARG A 593 8.86 6.56 32.47
C ARG A 593 9.84 7.42 31.69
N ASP A 594 10.38 6.92 30.60
CA ASP A 594 11.35 7.62 29.76
C ASP A 594 10.73 8.87 29.13
N VAL A 595 9.48 8.78 28.65
CA VAL A 595 8.73 9.94 28.17
C VAL A 595 8.57 10.96 29.30
N ILE A 596 8.19 10.56 30.51
CA ILE A 596 7.99 11.48 31.65
C ILE A 596 9.31 12.11 32.09
N ALA A 597 10.43 11.38 32.09
CA ALA A 597 11.73 11.87 32.55
C ALA A 597 12.47 12.74 31.52
N SER A 598 12.12 12.66 30.24
CA SER A 598 12.82 13.38 29.17
C SER A 598 12.70 14.91 29.26
N ASP A 599 13.80 15.67 29.17
CA ASP A 599 13.74 17.15 29.12
C ASP A 599 13.38 17.72 27.74
N ALA A 600 13.01 16.86 26.78
CA ALA A 600 12.66 17.30 25.44
C ALA A 600 11.43 18.22 25.44
N VAL A 601 11.49 19.27 24.61
CA VAL A 601 10.42 20.28 24.52
C VAL A 601 9.78 20.21 23.14
N TYR A 602 8.45 20.18 23.13
CA TYR A 602 7.63 20.31 21.91
C TYR A 602 7.07 21.73 21.81
N ARG A 603 7.10 22.31 20.61
CA ARG A 603 6.58 23.65 20.34
C ARG A 603 5.66 23.65 19.13
N HIS A 604 4.52 24.32 19.29
CA HIS A 604 3.64 24.66 18.17
C HIS A 604 4.20 25.86 17.40
N ASP A 605 4.84 25.61 16.26
CA ASP A 605 5.40 26.64 15.38
C ASP A 605 4.42 27.10 14.29
N ASN A 606 3.25 26.46 14.20
CA ASN A 606 2.19 26.75 13.25
C ASN A 606 0.96 27.44 13.90
N GLN A 607 1.14 28.05 15.06
CA GLN A 607 0.08 28.78 15.77
C GLN A 607 -0.29 30.06 15.02
N THR A 608 -1.59 30.29 14.86
CA THR A 608 -2.13 31.48 14.18
C THR A 608 -2.64 32.51 15.19
N LYS A 609 -3.07 33.68 14.69
CA LYS A 609 -3.75 34.71 15.50
C LYS A 609 -5.24 34.40 15.71
N ASN A 610 -5.80 33.42 14.99
CA ASN A 610 -7.22 33.09 15.08
C ASN A 610 -7.52 32.29 16.36
N ARG A 611 -8.69 32.54 16.93
CA ARG A 611 -9.17 31.92 18.16
C ARG A 611 -10.21 30.86 17.84
N CYS A 612 -10.16 29.74 18.55
CA CYS A 612 -11.14 28.68 18.45
C CYS A 612 -12.50 29.18 18.94
N PRO A 613 -13.59 29.03 18.16
CA PRO A 613 -14.91 29.49 18.57
C PRO A 613 -15.53 28.64 19.69
N GLU A 614 -15.02 27.43 19.93
CA GLU A 614 -15.56 26.52 20.95
C GLU A 614 -14.87 26.68 22.31
N CYS A 615 -13.55 26.90 22.35
CA CYS A 615 -12.81 26.97 23.61
C CYS A 615 -11.90 28.20 23.78
N GLY A 616 -11.83 29.10 22.80
CA GLY A 616 -11.03 30.34 22.88
C GLY A 616 -9.50 30.15 22.77
N GLU A 617 -8.99 28.92 22.68
CA GLU A 617 -7.57 28.67 22.43
C GLU A 617 -7.14 29.08 21.01
N TYR A 618 -5.84 29.28 20.80
CA TYR A 618 -5.34 29.60 19.45
C TYR A 618 -5.53 28.43 18.47
N LEU A 619 -5.82 28.76 17.22
CA LEU A 619 -5.88 27.81 16.11
C LEU A 619 -4.50 27.60 15.49
N LEU A 620 -4.21 26.38 15.09
CA LEU A 620 -3.02 25.98 14.34
C LEU A 620 -3.37 25.87 12.85
N GLU A 621 -2.53 26.39 11.95
CA GLU A 621 -2.67 26.15 10.50
C GLU A 621 -1.94 24.86 10.13
N VAL A 622 -2.63 23.92 9.49
CA VAL A 622 -2.05 22.66 9.02
C VAL A 622 -2.34 22.46 7.54
N ASN A 623 -1.37 21.92 6.81
CA ASN A 623 -1.56 21.46 5.45
C ASN A 623 -1.93 19.97 5.49
N GLY A 624 -3.20 19.65 5.27
CA GLY A 624 -3.65 18.28 5.12
C GLY A 624 -3.50 17.79 3.68
N LYS A 625 -3.69 16.49 3.48
CA LYS A 625 -3.68 15.83 2.16
C LYS A 625 -4.60 16.47 1.11
N HIS A 626 -5.67 17.12 1.54
CA HIS A 626 -6.70 17.68 0.66
C HIS A 626 -6.76 19.21 0.65
N GLY A 627 -5.90 19.88 1.43
CA GLY A 627 -5.85 21.34 1.54
C GLY A 627 -5.59 21.82 2.96
N LYS A 628 -5.73 23.11 3.19
CA LYS A 628 -5.39 23.77 4.44
C LYS A 628 -6.53 23.74 5.45
N GLN A 629 -6.21 23.55 6.72
CA GLN A 629 -7.18 23.55 7.80
C GLN A 629 -6.66 24.33 9.01
N TYR A 630 -7.57 24.95 9.75
CA TYR A 630 -7.34 25.32 11.13
C TYR A 630 -7.71 24.16 12.05
N VAL A 631 -6.87 23.89 13.03
CA VAL A 631 -7.12 22.87 14.06
C VAL A 631 -6.91 23.53 15.42
N CYS A 632 -7.82 23.30 16.36
CA CYS A 632 -7.67 23.83 17.70
C CYS A 632 -6.45 23.23 18.41
N LYS A 633 -5.67 24.09 19.07
CA LYS A 633 -4.51 23.69 19.88
C LYS A 633 -4.92 22.85 21.09
N ASN A 634 -6.06 23.15 21.71
CA ASN A 634 -6.59 22.35 22.80
C ASN A 634 -6.95 20.94 22.32
N THR A 635 -6.26 19.94 22.87
CA THR A 635 -6.41 18.52 22.51
C THR A 635 -7.80 17.96 22.85
N GLU A 636 -8.53 18.57 23.79
CA GLU A 636 -9.86 18.15 24.24
C GLU A 636 -11.02 18.76 23.42
N CYS A 637 -10.78 19.89 22.72
CA CYS A 637 -11.83 20.63 22.02
C CYS A 637 -12.23 19.99 20.68
N GLY A 638 -11.29 19.40 19.94
CA GLY A 638 -11.58 18.72 18.67
C GLY A 638 -11.95 19.62 17.48
N TYR A 639 -12.14 20.93 17.67
CA TYR A 639 -12.51 21.88 16.61
C TYR A 639 -11.54 21.86 15.42
N ARG A 640 -12.11 21.79 14.22
CA ARG A 640 -11.38 21.89 12.94
C ARG A 640 -12.19 22.73 11.94
N GLN A 641 -11.51 23.54 11.14
CA GLN A 641 -12.11 24.34 10.09
C GLN A 641 -11.31 24.20 8.80
N THR A 642 -11.95 23.85 7.69
CA THR A 642 -11.28 23.81 6.39
C THR A 642 -11.12 25.24 5.85
N ILE A 643 -9.89 25.63 5.58
CA ILE A 643 -9.55 26.95 5.00
C ILE A 643 -9.59 26.86 3.49
N SER A 644 -8.98 25.80 2.96
CA SER A 644 -8.94 25.54 1.53
C SER A 644 -8.95 24.06 1.23
N ARG A 645 -9.50 23.68 0.07
CA ARG A 645 -9.56 22.30 -0.39
C ARG A 645 -9.39 22.24 -1.90
N GLN A 646 -8.58 21.30 -2.39
CA GLN A 646 -8.54 21.05 -3.83
C GLN A 646 -9.87 20.46 -4.31
N SER A 647 -10.40 21.00 -5.41
CA SER A 647 -11.60 20.48 -6.05
C SER A 647 -11.26 19.77 -7.36
N ASN A 648 -12.22 19.00 -7.87
CA ASN A 648 -12.13 18.44 -9.22
C ASN A 648 -12.68 19.39 -10.30
N ALA A 649 -13.25 20.53 -9.91
CA ALA A 649 -13.72 21.53 -10.85
C ALA A 649 -12.52 22.13 -11.62
N ARG A 650 -12.73 22.42 -12.90
CA ARG A 650 -11.71 22.96 -13.79
C ARG A 650 -11.94 24.44 -14.00
N CYS A 651 -10.87 25.22 -13.92
CA CYS A 651 -10.92 26.65 -14.17
C CYS A 651 -11.36 26.90 -15.61
N PRO A 652 -12.39 27.74 -15.85
CA PRO A 652 -12.83 28.07 -17.20
C PRO A 652 -11.76 28.79 -18.04
N GLN A 653 -10.80 29.46 -17.39
CA GLN A 653 -9.77 30.26 -18.08
C GLN A 653 -8.53 29.44 -18.45
N CYS A 654 -8.09 28.50 -17.60
CA CYS A 654 -6.81 27.80 -17.81
C CYS A 654 -6.89 26.28 -17.64
N HIS A 655 -8.10 25.73 -17.44
CA HIS A 655 -8.38 24.30 -17.28
C HIS A 655 -7.59 23.58 -16.17
N LYS A 656 -6.95 24.32 -15.25
CA LYS A 656 -6.33 23.77 -14.05
C LYS A 656 -7.40 23.52 -12.99
N LYS A 657 -7.14 22.60 -12.05
CA LYS A 657 -8.07 22.33 -10.94
C LYS A 657 -8.26 23.56 -10.06
N LEU A 658 -9.50 23.85 -9.70
CA LEU A 658 -9.86 24.94 -8.79
C LEU A 658 -9.69 24.50 -7.34
N GLU A 659 -9.42 25.46 -6.45
CA GLU A 659 -9.39 25.30 -5.01
C GLU A 659 -10.63 25.95 -4.41
N VAL A 660 -11.37 25.24 -3.55
CA VAL A 660 -12.44 25.85 -2.76
C VAL A 660 -11.80 26.51 -1.54
N ARG A 661 -12.12 27.77 -1.28
CA ARG A 661 -11.61 28.54 -0.14
C ARG A 661 -12.76 29.15 0.66
N GLY A 662 -12.54 29.35 1.95
CA GLY A 662 -13.48 30.05 2.84
C GLY A 662 -14.37 29.13 3.67
N ALA A 663 -14.99 29.72 4.70
CA ALA A 663 -15.89 29.02 5.62
C ALA A 663 -17.24 28.66 4.96
N GLU A 664 -18.01 27.79 5.60
CA GLU A 664 -19.37 27.47 5.17
C GLU A 664 -20.22 28.75 5.02
N GLY A 665 -20.99 28.82 3.92
CA GLY A 665 -21.76 30.01 3.53
C GLY A 665 -20.96 31.13 2.81
N LYS A 666 -19.62 31.08 2.80
CA LYS A 666 -18.75 32.05 2.10
C LYS A 666 -17.69 31.37 1.21
N LYS A 667 -17.99 30.15 0.75
CA LYS A 667 -17.08 29.37 -0.10
C LYS A 667 -16.93 30.03 -1.47
N LEU A 668 -15.71 30.04 -2.00
CA LEU A 668 -15.40 30.47 -3.38
C LEU A 668 -14.45 29.48 -4.05
N TYR A 669 -14.58 29.30 -5.35
CA TYR A 669 -13.55 28.67 -6.16
C TYR A 669 -12.46 29.68 -6.51
N ALA A 670 -11.20 29.29 -6.38
CA ALA A 670 -10.03 30.07 -6.74
C ALA A 670 -9.09 29.25 -7.64
N CYS A 671 -8.50 29.90 -8.64
CA CYS A 671 -7.45 29.34 -9.48
C CYS A 671 -6.13 30.06 -9.29
N LYS A 672 -5.02 29.37 -9.56
CA LYS A 672 -3.68 29.97 -9.63
C LYS A 672 -3.54 31.03 -10.73
N CYS A 673 -4.39 31.02 -11.76
CA CYS A 673 -4.39 32.05 -12.81
C CYS A 673 -5.15 33.34 -12.42
N GLY A 674 -5.65 33.44 -11.18
CA GLY A 674 -6.38 34.61 -10.70
C GLY A 674 -7.92 34.48 -10.75
N PHE A 675 -8.46 33.48 -11.46
CA PHE A 675 -9.90 33.23 -11.48
C PHE A 675 -10.47 33.02 -10.07
N ARG A 676 -11.56 33.73 -9.74
CA ARG A 676 -12.31 33.57 -8.50
C ARG A 676 -13.80 33.66 -8.77
N GLU A 677 -14.58 32.74 -8.22
CA GLU A 677 -16.04 32.77 -8.34
C GLU A 677 -16.69 32.20 -7.08
N ASN A 678 -17.85 32.73 -6.69
CA ASN A 678 -18.63 32.20 -5.58
C ASN A 678 -19.00 30.73 -5.84
N PHE A 679 -18.87 29.88 -4.81
CA PHE A 679 -19.06 28.43 -4.94
C PHE A 679 -20.47 28.05 -5.40
N GLU A 680 -21.51 28.69 -4.85
CA GLU A 680 -22.90 28.40 -5.21
C GLU A 680 -23.22 28.86 -6.63
N SER A 681 -22.79 30.08 -6.99
CA SER A 681 -22.97 30.61 -8.34
C SER A 681 -22.29 29.74 -9.39
N PHE A 682 -21.04 29.30 -9.14
CA PHE A 682 -20.29 28.45 -10.05
C PHE A 682 -20.95 27.07 -10.22
N ASN A 683 -21.41 26.46 -9.13
CA ASN A 683 -22.08 25.16 -9.19
C ASN A 683 -23.45 25.26 -9.88
N LYS A 684 -24.18 26.37 -9.70
CA LYS A 684 -25.43 26.65 -10.42
C LYS A 684 -25.19 26.74 -11.93
N LYS A 685 -24.18 27.50 -12.36
CA LYS A 685 -23.77 27.59 -13.77
C LYS A 685 -23.32 26.24 -14.34
N LEU A 686 -22.58 25.46 -13.57
CA LEU A 686 -22.20 24.10 -13.98
C LEU A 686 -23.43 23.23 -14.20
N ALA A 687 -24.42 23.29 -13.30
CA ALA A 687 -25.66 22.54 -13.41
C ALA A 687 -26.51 22.98 -14.61
N GLU A 688 -26.56 24.29 -14.90
CA GLU A 688 -27.28 24.87 -16.03
C GLU A 688 -26.60 24.54 -17.38
N ASN A 689 -25.27 24.56 -17.44
CA ASN A 689 -24.50 24.22 -18.64
C ASN A 689 -24.36 22.72 -18.90
N SER A 690 -24.61 21.86 -17.90
CA SER A 690 -24.63 20.41 -18.06
C SER A 690 -25.96 19.91 -18.65
N SER A 691 -26.38 20.47 -19.78
CA SER A 691 -27.62 20.13 -20.52
C SER A 691 -27.70 18.69 -21.08
N LYS A 692 -26.89 17.77 -20.56
CA LYS A 692 -26.91 16.33 -20.85
C LYS A 692 -26.95 15.43 -19.60
N LEU A 693 -26.96 15.99 -18.39
CA LEU A 693 -27.01 15.21 -17.14
C LEU A 693 -28.26 15.59 -16.34
N SER A 694 -28.96 14.59 -15.82
CA SER A 694 -30.15 14.78 -15.01
C SER A 694 -29.83 15.50 -13.69
N LYS A 695 -30.78 16.28 -13.17
CA LYS A 695 -30.66 16.93 -11.83
C LYS A 695 -30.27 15.94 -10.72
N ARG A 696 -30.60 14.65 -10.89
CA ARG A 696 -30.29 13.55 -9.97
C ARG A 696 -28.81 13.15 -10.00
N GLU A 697 -28.15 13.25 -11.15
CA GLU A 697 -26.71 12.95 -11.32
C GLU A 697 -25.84 14.08 -10.79
N VAL A 698 -26.26 15.34 -11.00
CA VAL A 698 -25.59 16.52 -10.42
C VAL A 698 -25.75 16.53 -8.89
N ALA A 699 -26.95 16.25 -8.38
CA ALA A 699 -27.18 16.06 -6.95
C ALA A 699 -26.40 14.87 -6.40
N GLY A 700 -26.29 13.76 -7.13
CA GLY A 700 -25.47 12.60 -6.75
C GLY A 700 -23.97 12.90 -6.74
N TYR A 701 -23.49 13.74 -7.65
CA TYR A 701 -22.09 14.18 -7.69
C TYR A 701 -21.75 15.12 -6.52
N LEU A 702 -22.62 16.09 -6.24
CA LEU A 702 -22.49 17.00 -5.09
C LEU A 702 -22.65 16.24 -3.77
N HIS A 703 -23.58 15.30 -3.69
CA HIS A 703 -23.76 14.45 -2.53
C HIS A 703 -22.56 13.53 -2.31
N LYS A 704 -21.92 12.99 -3.37
CA LYS A 704 -20.66 12.24 -3.28
C LYS A 704 -19.46 13.11 -2.85
N GLN A 705 -19.42 14.39 -3.26
CA GLN A 705 -18.42 15.33 -2.75
C GLN A 705 -18.61 15.62 -1.25
N ASN A 706 -19.86 15.76 -0.81
CA ASN A 706 -20.20 16.00 0.61
C ASN A 706 -20.09 14.71 1.46
N LYS A 707 -20.37 13.52 0.92
CA LYS A 707 -20.17 12.24 1.64
C LYS A 707 -18.68 11.98 1.93
N LYS A 708 -17.80 12.38 1.01
CA LYS A 708 -16.34 12.43 1.23
C LYS A 708 -15.92 13.44 2.32
N GLU A 709 -16.83 14.27 2.83
CA GLU A 709 -16.58 15.17 3.98
C GLU A 709 -16.89 14.51 5.33
N GLN A 710 -17.61 13.37 5.38
CA GLN A 710 -18.15 12.85 6.65
C GLN A 710 -18.10 11.32 6.85
N GLU A 711 -17.61 10.51 5.90
CA GLU A 711 -17.58 9.06 6.12
C GLU A 711 -16.49 8.63 7.12
N PRO A 712 -16.84 8.01 8.26
CA PRO A 712 -15.85 7.34 9.09
C PRO A 712 -15.28 6.11 8.37
N PHE A 713 -14.01 5.89 8.66
CA PHE A 713 -12.98 4.94 8.24
C PHE A 713 -13.30 3.48 7.82
N ASN A 714 -14.53 3.09 7.48
CA ASN A 714 -14.79 1.74 6.98
C ASN A 714 -15.98 1.68 5.99
N SER A 715 -15.74 2.07 4.73
CA SER A 715 -16.77 2.10 3.69
C SER A 715 -17.28 0.70 3.31
N ALA A 716 -16.43 -0.34 3.36
CA ALA A 716 -16.85 -1.70 3.03
C ALA A 716 -17.87 -2.26 4.02
N LEU A 717 -17.70 -1.99 5.33
CA LEU A 717 -18.66 -2.38 6.35
C LEU A 717 -19.96 -1.58 6.24
N ALA A 718 -19.86 -0.26 6.00
CA ALA A 718 -21.03 0.60 5.84
C ALA A 718 -21.88 0.20 4.61
N ASP A 719 -21.22 -0.13 3.49
CA ASP A 719 -21.87 -0.58 2.26
C ASP A 719 -22.46 -1.99 2.40
N ALA A 720 -21.77 -2.91 3.10
CA ALA A 720 -22.28 -4.26 3.38
C ALA A 720 -23.53 -4.22 4.28
N LEU A 721 -23.58 -3.32 5.26
CA LEU A 721 -24.75 -3.11 6.13
C LEU A 721 -25.91 -2.43 5.39
N ALA A 722 -25.64 -1.54 4.44
CA ALA A 722 -26.67 -0.90 3.63
C ALA A 722 -27.39 -1.90 2.71
N LYS A 723 -26.66 -2.90 2.17
CA LYS A 723 -27.21 -3.96 1.31
C LYS A 723 -28.05 -5.01 2.05
N LEU A 724 -28.03 -5.05 3.39
CA LEU A 724 -28.86 -5.94 4.21
C LEU A 724 -30.21 -5.33 4.61
N LYS A 725 -30.47 -4.07 4.24
CA LYS A 725 -31.77 -3.41 4.45
C LYS A 725 -32.74 -3.57 3.26
N GLN A 726 -32.36 -4.36 2.24
CA GLN A 726 -33.20 -4.67 1.08
C GLN A 726 -33.59 -6.14 1.07
#